data_AF-A0A9Q9PAL7-F1
#
_entry.id   AF-A0A9Q9PAL7-F1
#
_cell.length_a   1.000
_cell.length_b   1.000
_cell.length_c   1.000
_cell.angle_alpha   90.00
_cell.angle_beta   90.00
_cell.angle_gamma   90.00
#
_symmetry.space_group_name_H-M   'P 1'
#
loop_
_entity.id
_entity.type
_entity.pdbx_description
1 polymer ?
#
loop_
_entity_poly.entity_id
_entity_poly.type
_entity_poly.pdbx_seq_one_letter_code
_entity_poly.pdbx_strand_id
1 'polypeptide(L)'
;MTRTPRSITAVGAAGLTALTIAAAGLTPAQAASTHETVPTLVGPLVTETSAFAGDPTTPTFGSPTVVAAGQELPANRTRTLEAARAAAVRWVIPAPGAVTTVRPVSAPELCLTAGTASITSSSPVTLETCEPGDAKQRFRTAANSGSNNPVGTGLQSTYNRGFLGLFNTDGVMRLQSQNVADRVPTIEDFVPSFSASVASVDVLSRSAQLSGTGTPSATVLIDGRNPQRIDADGRWSARVTNLPLGTSTLALEQYEGTERTATADLDVTVTAAPLTMETTIEPDERTEPATAFGTAQPGAEVRLFGPTGAQLGTSATADPDDGSWSITIPAPGTGGVLRVTGAQFIDGARDTEHEVERDVDYGAAVSISTPEDGDAHRGGPVSMSGGGEPGSSVEVLDVSGDEDRVVGRSDEGVLPSGRWFVETDDLDRAEHVLRVVQQSKGANTTVAEVTINPGATGRLTPARLSGPETVIPGVSNRFSGTGEPGASYRVLNASGTQIVPGTRTVDEDGNWSFDRVVTAGAIKFEFVIEQTKDDQGPETSDLFSIDANEGLDPIIVDTRAVDPGEVNTFQGSGPAGATMRVLNASGTQIVPGTVAVSEDGDWSFQRAVSRGATKFEFKLEVSVSDVQYTSSLYTVYANTR
;
A
#
# COMPACT_ATOMS: atom_id res chain seq x y z
N MET A 1 -23.11 -5.56 60.48
CA MET A 1 -22.55 -5.67 61.86
C MET A 1 -21.10 -6.10 61.65
N THR A 2 -20.04 -5.35 61.93
CA THR A 2 -19.67 -4.51 63.07
C THR A 2 -18.58 -3.52 62.66
N ARG A 3 -18.40 -2.48 63.47
CA ARG A 3 -17.54 -1.31 63.32
C ARG A 3 -16.03 -1.59 63.20
N THR A 4 -15.36 -0.69 62.47
CA THR A 4 -13.91 -0.34 62.36
C THR A 4 -13.19 -0.17 63.72
N PRO A 5 -11.83 -0.12 63.86
CA PRO A 5 -10.97 0.90 63.21
C PRO A 5 -9.46 0.60 62.91
N ARG A 6 -8.90 1.44 62.02
CA ARG A 6 -7.56 2.09 61.97
C ARG A 6 -6.26 1.26 62.09
N SER A 7 -5.41 1.42 61.07
CA SER A 7 -4.06 1.98 61.27
C SER A 7 -3.69 2.88 60.09
N ILE A 8 -3.18 4.06 60.46
CA ILE A 8 -2.70 5.15 59.63
C ILE A 8 -1.18 5.02 59.62
N THR A 9 -0.55 5.05 58.46
CA THR A 9 0.82 5.54 58.32
C THR A 9 0.89 6.40 57.07
N ALA A 10 0.86 7.70 57.28
CA ALA A 10 1.26 8.71 56.32
C ALA A 10 2.77 8.91 56.42
N VAL A 11 3.47 8.84 55.30
CA VAL A 11 4.69 9.60 55.06
C VAL A 11 4.48 10.29 53.72
N GLY A 12 4.37 11.62 53.77
CA GLY A 12 4.29 12.46 52.60
C GLY A 12 5.68 12.90 52.14
N ALA A 13 5.78 13.20 50.85
CA ALA A 13 6.62 14.24 50.25
C ALA A 13 6.21 14.29 48.77
N ALA A 14 5.41 15.26 48.37
CA ALA A 14 5.87 16.53 47.82
C ALA A 14 6.49 16.35 46.42
N GLY A 15 5.62 16.43 45.41
CA GLY A 15 5.94 16.53 44.00
C GLY A 15 4.76 17.14 43.27
N LEU A 16 4.40 18.39 43.61
CA LEU A 16 3.52 19.20 42.77
C LEU A 16 4.32 19.58 41.51
N THR A 17 4.32 18.70 40.53
CA THR A 17 4.55 19.11 39.14
C THR A 17 3.23 19.70 38.66
N ALA A 18 3.21 21.04 38.56
CA ALA A 18 2.13 21.76 37.92
C ALA A 18 2.03 21.30 36.47
N LEU A 19 1.12 20.36 36.21
CA LEU A 19 0.61 20.11 34.87
C LEU A 19 -0.17 21.36 34.49
N THR A 20 0.46 22.25 33.72
CA THR A 20 -0.27 23.21 32.90
C THR A 20 -1.06 22.40 31.88
N ILE A 21 -2.26 21.97 32.28
CA ILE A 21 -3.31 21.59 31.35
C ILE A 21 -3.63 22.88 30.61
N ALA A 22 -3.02 23.04 29.44
CA ALA A 22 -3.54 23.96 28.44
C ALA A 22 -4.95 23.47 28.16
N ALA A 23 -5.94 24.18 28.69
CA ALA A 23 -7.31 24.08 28.25
C ALA A 23 -7.29 24.47 26.77
N ALA A 24 -7.10 23.46 25.90
CA ALA A 24 -7.32 23.59 24.47
C ALA A 24 -8.74 24.11 24.32
N GLY A 25 -8.84 25.30 23.76
CA GLY A 25 -10.05 26.09 23.73
C GLY A 25 -11.17 25.25 23.14
N LEU A 26 -12.27 25.16 23.89
CA LEU A 26 -13.59 25.04 23.30
C LEU A 26 -13.69 26.15 22.25
N THR A 27 -13.47 25.80 20.98
CA THR A 27 -13.75 26.72 19.89
C THR A 27 -15.22 27.07 20.01
N PRO A 28 -15.58 28.37 20.14
CA PRO A 28 -16.98 28.73 20.10
C PRO A 28 -17.53 28.17 18.79
N ALA A 29 -18.66 27.46 18.87
CA ALA A 29 -19.50 27.22 17.71
C ALA A 29 -19.48 28.51 16.90
N GLN A 30 -18.91 28.47 15.69
CA GLN A 30 -18.82 29.64 14.83
C GLN A 30 -20.21 30.23 14.80
N ALA A 31 -20.34 31.40 15.43
CA ALA A 31 -21.59 32.12 15.49
C ALA A 31 -21.99 32.26 14.02
N ALA A 32 -23.02 31.50 13.62
CA ALA A 32 -23.70 31.76 12.38
C ALA A 32 -23.91 33.27 12.38
N SER A 33 -23.32 33.96 11.41
CA SER A 33 -23.50 35.39 11.26
C SER A 33 -24.97 35.58 10.96
N THR A 34 -25.78 35.67 12.00
CA THR A 34 -27.14 36.16 11.92
C THR A 34 -26.94 37.60 11.52
N HIS A 35 -27.03 37.87 10.22
CA HIS A 35 -27.46 39.17 9.76
C HIS A 35 -28.84 39.35 10.39
N GLU A 36 -28.87 39.88 11.61
CA GLU A 36 -30.11 40.16 12.33
C GLU A 36 -30.68 41.40 11.66
N THR A 37 -31.30 41.17 10.49
CA THR A 37 -32.06 42.17 9.77
C THR A 37 -33.13 42.67 10.72
N VAL A 38 -33.11 43.98 11.00
CA VAL A 38 -34.14 44.66 11.80
C VAL A 38 -35.52 44.21 11.30
N PRO A 39 -36.41 43.71 12.18
CA PRO A 39 -37.65 43.08 11.74
C PRO A 39 -38.51 44.08 10.96
N THR A 40 -38.86 43.68 9.75
CA THR A 40 -39.73 44.44 8.85
C THR A 40 -40.98 43.66 8.53
N LEU A 41 -42.02 44.39 8.17
CA LEU A 41 -43.25 43.83 7.65
C LEU A 41 -43.45 44.25 6.20
N VAL A 42 -44.12 43.41 5.41
CA VAL A 42 -44.47 43.68 4.01
C VAL A 42 -45.98 43.59 3.81
N GLY A 43 -46.57 44.58 3.14
CA GLY A 43 -48.02 44.64 2.98
C GLY A 43 -48.49 45.84 2.16
N PRO A 44 -49.80 45.92 1.85
CA PRO A 44 -50.37 47.05 1.12
C PRO A 44 -50.40 48.30 2.00
N LEU A 45 -49.70 49.36 1.60
CA LEU A 45 -49.66 50.61 2.37
C LEU A 45 -50.82 51.53 1.98
N VAL A 46 -51.74 51.74 2.93
CA VAL A 46 -52.83 52.70 2.84
C VAL A 46 -52.75 53.63 4.03
N THR A 47 -53.03 54.91 3.83
CA THR A 47 -53.23 55.91 4.87
C THR A 47 -54.70 56.31 4.90
N GLU A 48 -55.25 56.52 6.10
CA GLU A 48 -56.60 57.01 6.30
C GLU A 48 -56.58 58.35 7.02
N THR A 49 -57.19 59.32 6.36
CA THR A 49 -57.42 60.68 6.84
C THR A 49 -58.91 60.93 7.01
N SER A 50 -59.29 61.81 7.93
CA SER A 50 -60.67 62.26 8.01
C SER A 50 -61.03 63.16 6.83
N ALA A 51 -62.33 63.20 6.49
CA ALA A 51 -62.83 64.21 5.57
C ALA A 51 -62.60 65.61 6.19
N PHE A 52 -61.66 66.38 5.62
CA PHE A 52 -61.33 67.71 6.11
C PHE A 52 -62.60 68.59 6.13
N ALA A 53 -62.89 69.20 7.28
CA ALA A 53 -64.03 70.09 7.52
C ALA A 53 -65.42 69.51 7.15
N GLY A 54 -65.58 68.19 7.17
CA GLY A 54 -66.87 67.56 6.86
C GLY A 54 -67.26 67.64 5.39
N ASP A 55 -66.32 67.91 4.48
CA ASP A 55 -66.55 67.82 3.04
C ASP A 55 -66.54 66.34 2.59
N PRO A 56 -67.71 65.74 2.30
CA PRO A 56 -67.80 64.33 1.92
C PRO A 56 -67.23 64.06 0.52
N THR A 57 -66.85 65.10 -0.23
CA THR A 57 -66.31 64.93 -1.58
C THR A 57 -64.81 64.61 -1.58
N THR A 58 -64.09 64.91 -0.49
CA THR A 58 -62.65 64.67 -0.35
C THR A 58 -62.36 63.19 -0.07
N PRO A 59 -61.47 62.53 -0.85
CA PRO A 59 -61.06 61.15 -0.58
C PRO A 59 -60.38 60.99 0.79
N THR A 60 -60.80 59.98 1.55
CA THR A 60 -60.33 59.68 2.91
C THR A 60 -59.19 58.68 2.95
N PHE A 61 -58.93 57.95 1.85
CA PHE A 61 -57.87 56.96 1.78
C PHE A 61 -56.86 57.31 0.69
N GLY A 62 -55.58 57.10 0.99
CA GLY A 62 -54.47 57.29 0.06
C GLY A 62 -53.52 56.11 0.08
N SER A 63 -53.23 55.55 -1.09
CA SER A 63 -52.11 54.63 -1.28
C SER A 63 -50.95 55.31 -2.01
N PRO A 64 -49.72 55.30 -1.46
CA PRO A 64 -48.57 55.87 -2.14
C PRO A 64 -48.23 55.11 -3.43
N THR A 65 -47.97 55.85 -4.51
CA THR A 65 -47.46 55.30 -5.78
C THR A 65 -45.93 55.35 -5.80
N VAL A 66 -45.29 54.33 -6.38
CA VAL A 66 -43.83 54.27 -6.54
C VAL A 66 -43.39 55.22 -7.66
N VAL A 67 -42.37 56.02 -7.40
CA VAL A 67 -41.77 56.98 -8.33
C VAL A 67 -40.25 56.86 -8.33
N ALA A 68 -39.59 57.49 -9.30
CA ALA A 68 -38.12 57.56 -9.36
C ALA A 68 -37.55 58.40 -8.19
N ALA A 69 -36.26 58.22 -7.91
CA ALA A 69 -35.54 58.99 -6.89
C ALA A 69 -35.68 60.52 -7.08
N GLY A 70 -35.78 61.26 -5.99
CA GLY A 70 -35.94 62.72 -5.96
C GLY A 70 -37.35 63.25 -6.18
N GLN A 71 -38.36 62.39 -6.41
CA GLN A 71 -39.74 62.80 -6.67
C GLN A 71 -40.63 62.71 -5.43
N GLU A 72 -41.60 63.61 -5.30
CA GLU A 72 -42.70 63.49 -4.33
C GLU A 72 -43.59 62.29 -4.68
N LEU A 73 -44.10 61.58 -3.67
CA LEU A 73 -44.89 60.35 -3.88
C LEU A 73 -46.34 60.71 -4.21
N PRO A 74 -46.87 60.42 -5.41
CA PRO A 74 -48.27 60.64 -5.72
C PRO A 74 -49.15 59.74 -4.85
N ALA A 75 -50.28 60.29 -4.43
CA ALA A 75 -51.29 59.55 -3.70
C ALA A 75 -52.37 59.06 -4.66
N ASN A 76 -52.62 57.75 -4.71
CA ASN A 76 -53.83 57.23 -5.32
C ASN A 76 -54.97 57.33 -4.31
N ARG A 77 -55.91 58.24 -4.59
CA ARG A 77 -56.91 58.69 -3.63
C ARG A 77 -58.26 58.04 -3.90
N THR A 78 -58.85 57.43 -2.87
CA THR A 78 -60.15 56.75 -2.99
C THR A 78 -61.05 57.05 -1.78
N ARG A 79 -62.36 56.80 -1.94
CA ARG A 79 -63.37 57.03 -0.88
C ARG A 79 -63.63 55.81 -0.01
N THR A 80 -63.16 54.63 -0.41
CA THR A 80 -63.37 53.39 0.35
C THR A 80 -62.03 52.71 0.60
N LEU A 81 -61.92 52.08 1.76
CA LEU A 81 -60.75 51.31 2.13
C LEU A 81 -60.51 50.16 1.13
N GLU A 82 -61.58 49.53 0.65
CA GLU A 82 -61.50 48.46 -0.36
C GLU A 82 -60.87 48.93 -1.67
N ALA A 83 -61.28 50.10 -2.20
CA ALA A 83 -60.69 50.65 -3.41
C ALA A 83 -59.24 51.09 -3.18
N ALA A 84 -58.90 51.64 -2.00
CA ALA A 84 -57.53 51.98 -1.65
C ALA A 84 -56.63 50.75 -1.59
N ARG A 85 -57.11 49.67 -0.96
CA ARG A 85 -56.41 48.38 -0.86
C ARG A 85 -56.17 47.77 -2.24
N ALA A 86 -57.19 47.77 -3.11
CA ALA A 86 -57.06 47.26 -4.47
C ALA A 86 -56.04 48.05 -5.32
N ALA A 87 -55.88 49.34 -5.04
CA ALA A 87 -54.91 50.20 -5.71
C ALA A 87 -53.52 50.24 -5.04
N ALA A 88 -53.37 49.68 -3.84
CA ALA A 88 -52.15 49.77 -3.06
C ALA A 88 -51.09 48.78 -3.56
N VAL A 89 -49.87 49.28 -3.71
CA VAL A 89 -48.69 48.44 -3.91
C VAL A 89 -48.13 47.98 -2.56
N ARG A 90 -47.27 46.96 -2.58
CA ARG A 90 -46.62 46.45 -1.37
C ARG A 90 -45.44 47.33 -0.96
N TRP A 91 -45.38 47.63 0.32
CA TRP A 91 -44.28 48.34 0.96
C TRP A 91 -43.70 47.49 2.07
N VAL A 92 -42.40 47.64 2.31
CA VAL A 92 -41.70 47.18 3.49
C VAL A 92 -41.71 48.31 4.51
N ILE A 93 -42.17 48.02 5.72
CA ILE A 93 -42.25 48.96 6.84
C ILE A 93 -41.59 48.39 8.09
N PRO A 94 -41.22 49.23 9.08
CA PRO A 94 -40.79 48.76 10.39
C PRO A 94 -41.85 47.91 11.08
N ALA A 95 -41.44 46.78 11.68
CA ALA A 95 -42.29 46.07 12.63
C ALA A 95 -42.51 46.90 13.92
N PRO A 96 -43.53 46.61 14.73
CA PRO A 96 -43.74 47.26 16.02
C PRO A 96 -42.48 47.27 16.90
N GLY A 97 -42.08 48.46 17.35
CA GLY A 97 -40.86 48.65 18.17
C GLY A 97 -39.57 48.77 17.37
N ALA A 98 -39.57 48.46 16.07
CA ALA A 98 -38.42 48.65 15.19
C ALA A 98 -38.33 50.07 14.64
N VAL A 99 -37.10 50.48 14.32
CA VAL A 99 -36.80 51.71 13.56
C VAL A 99 -35.97 51.34 12.35
N THR A 100 -36.54 51.51 11.16
CA THR A 100 -35.87 51.18 9.89
C THR A 100 -36.49 51.99 8.75
N THR A 101 -36.07 51.72 7.51
CA THR A 101 -36.56 52.41 6.33
C THR A 101 -37.96 51.93 5.94
N VAL A 102 -38.69 52.80 5.23
CA VAL A 102 -39.94 52.44 4.53
C VAL A 102 -39.63 52.46 3.04
N ARG A 103 -39.86 51.34 2.35
CA ARG A 103 -39.48 51.19 0.93
C ARG A 103 -40.52 50.39 0.14
N PRO A 104 -40.73 50.68 -1.15
CA PRO A 104 -41.61 49.87 -1.99
C PRO A 104 -40.95 48.53 -2.33
N VAL A 105 -41.73 47.45 -2.40
CA VAL A 105 -41.21 46.12 -2.77
C VAL A 105 -40.69 46.09 -4.21
N SER A 106 -41.30 46.87 -5.10
CA SER A 106 -40.92 46.92 -6.52
C SER A 106 -39.67 47.77 -6.82
N ALA A 107 -39.17 48.54 -5.84
CA ALA A 107 -37.96 49.36 -5.96
C ALA A 107 -37.22 49.41 -4.60
N PRO A 108 -36.60 48.27 -4.19
CA PRO A 108 -36.02 48.10 -2.87
C PRO A 108 -34.82 49.01 -2.58
N GLU A 109 -34.21 49.59 -3.61
CA GLU A 109 -33.13 50.57 -3.53
C GLU A 109 -33.59 51.97 -3.12
N LEU A 110 -34.91 52.22 -3.12
CA LEU A 110 -35.49 53.51 -2.78
C LEU A 110 -36.12 53.51 -1.39
N CYS A 111 -35.84 54.57 -0.63
CA CYS A 111 -36.31 54.77 0.73
C CYS A 111 -37.10 56.07 0.83
N LEU A 112 -38.21 56.00 1.58
CA LEU A 112 -38.99 57.18 1.96
C LEU A 112 -38.10 58.14 2.76
N THR A 113 -38.03 59.41 2.36
CA THR A 113 -37.10 60.40 2.92
C THR A 113 -37.82 61.67 3.34
N ALA A 114 -37.66 62.07 4.61
CA ALA A 114 -38.23 63.30 5.14
C ALA A 114 -37.46 64.54 4.63
N GLY A 115 -38.17 65.50 4.02
CA GLY A 115 -37.56 66.70 3.44
C GLY A 115 -37.14 67.78 4.45
N THR A 116 -37.68 67.76 5.67
CA THR A 116 -37.43 68.80 6.69
C THR A 116 -37.14 68.21 8.07
N ALA A 117 -36.30 68.89 8.86
CA ALA A 117 -35.92 68.48 10.22
C ALA A 117 -36.99 68.76 11.28
N SER A 118 -37.97 69.61 10.98
CA SER A 118 -39.07 69.97 11.86
C SER A 118 -40.39 69.95 11.11
N ILE A 119 -41.48 69.75 11.85
CA ILE A 119 -42.84 69.71 11.33
C ILE A 119 -43.72 70.76 12.00
N THR A 120 -44.42 71.56 11.20
CA THR A 120 -45.40 72.56 11.69
C THR A 120 -46.83 72.07 11.46
N SER A 121 -47.17 71.70 10.22
CA SER A 121 -48.48 71.11 9.87
C SER A 121 -48.34 69.97 8.87
N SER A 122 -47.58 70.19 7.79
CA SER A 122 -47.18 69.17 6.83
C SER A 122 -45.77 69.46 6.32
N SER A 123 -45.10 68.43 5.79
CA SER A 123 -43.75 68.53 5.24
C SER A 123 -43.57 67.59 4.04
N PRO A 124 -42.74 67.95 3.04
CA PRO A 124 -42.48 67.11 1.88
C PRO A 124 -41.85 65.77 2.27
N VAL A 125 -42.17 64.75 1.48
CA VAL A 125 -41.56 63.42 1.55
C VAL A 125 -41.31 62.93 0.13
N THR A 126 -40.10 62.44 -0.11
CA THR A 126 -39.65 61.93 -1.41
C THR A 126 -39.22 60.47 -1.32
N LEU A 127 -39.12 59.79 -2.45
CA LEU A 127 -38.33 58.57 -2.55
C LEU A 127 -36.91 58.97 -2.94
N GLU A 128 -35.91 58.50 -2.21
CA GLU A 128 -34.49 58.70 -2.51
C GLU A 128 -33.76 57.37 -2.48
N THR A 129 -32.56 57.29 -3.03
CA THR A 129 -31.71 56.11 -2.83
C THR A 129 -31.49 55.87 -1.33
N CYS A 130 -31.64 54.62 -0.90
CA CYS A 130 -31.44 54.24 0.49
C CYS A 130 -29.99 54.50 0.92
N GLU A 131 -29.82 55.30 1.97
CA GLU A 131 -28.52 55.63 2.57
C GLU A 131 -28.43 55.00 3.98
N PRO A 132 -27.49 54.07 4.21
CA PRO A 132 -27.36 53.39 5.50
C PRO A 132 -27.22 54.38 6.67
N GLY A 133 -28.17 54.33 7.59
CA GLY A 133 -28.14 55.15 8.81
C GLY A 133 -28.61 56.60 8.64
N ASP A 134 -29.04 57.04 7.46
CA ASP A 134 -29.57 58.41 7.29
C ASP A 134 -30.82 58.60 8.17
N ALA A 135 -30.73 59.58 9.09
CA ALA A 135 -31.80 59.94 10.00
C ALA A 135 -33.10 60.31 9.25
N LYS A 136 -33.01 60.92 8.06
CA LYS A 136 -34.18 61.34 7.26
C LYS A 136 -34.99 60.16 6.75
N GLN A 137 -34.38 58.99 6.61
CA GLN A 137 -34.97 57.78 6.04
C GLN A 137 -35.50 56.82 7.10
N ARG A 138 -35.43 57.18 8.39
CA ARG A 138 -35.76 56.28 9.50
C ARG A 138 -37.18 56.51 10.00
N PHE A 139 -37.98 55.45 9.98
CA PHE A 139 -39.37 55.45 10.39
C PHE A 139 -39.62 54.40 11.48
N ARG A 140 -40.76 54.53 12.15
CA ARG A 140 -41.31 53.55 13.09
C ARG A 140 -42.83 53.54 13.00
N THR A 141 -43.46 52.46 13.41
CA THR A 141 -44.89 52.49 13.72
C THR A 141 -45.11 53.20 15.06
N ALA A 142 -46.06 54.13 15.13
CA ALA A 142 -46.42 54.83 16.35
C ALA A 142 -47.93 55.09 16.40
N ALA A 143 -48.49 55.21 17.60
CA ALA A 143 -49.88 55.66 17.74
C ALA A 143 -50.00 57.12 17.28
N ASN A 144 -50.96 57.42 16.40
CA ASN A 144 -51.36 58.80 16.16
C ASN A 144 -52.29 59.26 17.29
N SER A 145 -52.35 60.57 17.55
CA SER A 145 -53.22 61.15 18.58
C SER A 145 -53.98 62.36 18.06
N GLY A 146 -54.25 62.38 16.74
CA GLY A 146 -54.88 63.51 16.08
C GLY A 146 -56.32 63.72 16.53
N SER A 147 -56.73 64.99 16.70
CA SER A 147 -58.10 65.33 17.12
C SER A 147 -59.12 65.20 15.99
N ASN A 148 -58.65 65.28 14.75
CA ASN A 148 -59.50 65.35 13.57
C ASN A 148 -59.49 64.04 12.76
N ASN A 149 -58.47 63.19 12.89
CA ASN A 149 -58.33 61.94 12.13
C ASN A 149 -58.62 60.70 12.99
N PRO A 150 -58.96 59.55 12.38
CA PRO A 150 -59.14 58.30 13.12
C PRO A 150 -57.89 57.91 13.92
N VAL A 151 -58.06 57.62 15.21
CA VAL A 151 -56.99 57.16 16.10
C VAL A 151 -56.59 55.72 15.76
N GLY A 152 -55.29 55.43 15.73
CA GLY A 152 -54.71 54.15 15.38
C GLY A 152 -53.19 54.19 15.22
N THR A 153 -52.62 53.19 14.56
CA THR A 153 -51.18 53.10 14.27
C THR A 153 -50.86 53.79 12.95
N GLY A 154 -49.90 54.70 12.93
CA GLY A 154 -49.37 55.35 11.73
C GLY A 154 -47.87 55.11 11.54
N LEU A 155 -47.34 55.50 10.37
CA LEU A 155 -45.91 55.46 10.06
C LEU A 155 -45.26 56.80 10.36
N GLN A 156 -44.45 56.87 11.42
CA GLN A 156 -43.84 58.09 11.90
C GLN A 156 -42.37 58.19 11.49
N SER A 157 -41.97 59.30 10.89
CA SER A 157 -40.56 59.66 10.72
C SER A 157 -39.92 59.94 12.07
N THR A 158 -38.76 59.34 12.32
CA THR A 158 -37.97 59.62 13.53
C THR A 158 -37.20 60.94 13.43
N TYR A 159 -37.06 61.51 12.22
CA TYR A 159 -36.33 62.76 11.97
C TYR A 159 -37.12 63.99 12.44
N ASN A 160 -38.37 64.11 12.00
CA ASN A 160 -39.20 65.29 12.26
C ASN A 160 -40.50 64.97 13.04
N ARG A 161 -40.69 63.71 13.45
CA ARG A 161 -41.88 63.20 14.17
C ARG A 161 -43.20 63.24 13.39
N GLY A 162 -43.15 63.55 12.09
CA GLY A 162 -44.33 63.56 11.24
C GLY A 162 -44.79 62.16 10.84
N PHE A 163 -46.09 62.00 10.62
CA PHE A 163 -46.73 60.76 10.19
C PHE A 163 -47.00 60.80 8.69
N LEU A 164 -46.70 59.72 7.98
CA LEU A 164 -47.03 59.59 6.56
C LEU A 164 -48.55 59.60 6.38
N GLY A 165 -49.06 60.49 5.54
CA GLY A 165 -50.48 60.68 5.32
C GLY A 165 -50.81 61.61 4.16
N LEU A 166 -52.10 61.84 3.93
CA LEU A 166 -52.66 62.74 2.95
C LEU A 166 -53.03 64.08 3.59
N PHE A 167 -52.39 65.16 3.15
CA PHE A 167 -52.72 66.51 3.63
C PHE A 167 -53.75 67.18 2.71
N ASN A 168 -54.97 67.40 3.19
CA ASN A 168 -56.04 68.13 2.47
C ASN A 168 -56.25 67.62 1.03
N THR A 169 -56.30 68.53 0.04
CA THR A 169 -56.46 68.22 -1.38
C THR A 169 -55.12 67.94 -2.10
N ASP A 170 -54.02 67.75 -1.38
CA ASP A 170 -52.72 67.47 -1.99
C ASP A 170 -52.77 66.22 -2.88
N GLY A 171 -52.08 66.29 -4.03
CA GLY A 171 -51.93 65.16 -4.95
C GLY A 171 -50.83 64.17 -4.55
N VAL A 172 -50.12 64.45 -3.45
CA VAL A 172 -48.93 63.72 -3.01
C VAL A 172 -49.01 63.38 -1.53
N MET A 173 -48.28 62.34 -1.12
CA MET A 173 -48.08 61.99 0.28
C MET A 173 -47.28 63.08 0.99
N ARG A 174 -47.55 63.27 2.29
CA ARG A 174 -46.84 64.22 3.17
C ARG A 174 -46.49 63.55 4.49
N LEU A 175 -45.54 64.14 5.21
CA LEU A 175 -45.40 63.92 6.65
C LEU A 175 -46.20 64.98 7.40
N GLN A 176 -47.11 64.57 8.27
CA GLN A 176 -48.09 65.40 8.97
C GLN A 176 -47.82 65.47 10.48
N SER A 177 -48.09 66.61 11.10
CA SER A 177 -47.91 66.74 12.55
C SER A 177 -48.88 65.82 13.31
N GLN A 178 -48.50 65.43 14.53
CA GLN A 178 -49.24 64.44 15.32
C GLN A 178 -50.73 64.78 15.54
N ASN A 179 -51.11 66.07 15.51
CA ASN A 179 -52.48 66.54 15.72
C ASN A 179 -53.41 66.30 14.52
N VAL A 180 -52.85 66.09 13.33
CA VAL A 180 -53.56 65.83 12.07
C VAL A 180 -52.99 64.61 11.36
N ALA A 181 -52.41 63.68 12.13
CA ALA A 181 -51.72 62.51 11.62
C ALA A 181 -52.69 61.42 11.16
N ASP A 182 -52.42 60.83 10.01
CA ASP A 182 -53.16 59.68 9.50
C ASP A 182 -52.79 58.39 10.22
N ARG A 183 -53.72 57.43 10.21
CA ARG A 183 -53.46 56.04 10.58
C ARG A 183 -53.24 55.19 9.33
N VAL A 184 -52.64 54.02 9.50
CA VAL A 184 -52.51 52.98 8.48
C VAL A 184 -53.59 51.94 8.77
N PRO A 185 -54.79 52.03 8.14
CA PRO A 185 -55.89 51.08 8.37
C PRO A 185 -55.59 49.67 7.85
N THR A 186 -54.50 49.49 7.11
CA THR A 186 -54.04 48.20 6.60
C THR A 186 -52.96 47.56 7.46
N ILE A 187 -52.69 48.08 8.66
CA ILE A 187 -51.55 47.63 9.48
C ILE A 187 -51.62 46.14 9.83
N GLU A 188 -52.83 45.58 9.92
CA GLU A 188 -53.07 44.16 10.20
C GLU A 188 -52.83 43.25 8.98
N ASP A 189 -52.77 43.81 7.76
CA ASP A 189 -52.47 43.06 6.53
C ASP A 189 -50.96 42.94 6.24
N PHE A 190 -50.15 43.61 7.06
CA PHE A 190 -48.70 43.52 6.98
C PHE A 190 -48.23 42.22 7.63
N VAL A 191 -47.48 41.43 6.87
CA VAL A 191 -46.91 40.15 7.31
C VAL A 191 -45.40 40.30 7.49
N PRO A 192 -44.72 39.43 8.25
CA PRO A 192 -43.25 39.43 8.31
C PRO A 192 -42.64 39.42 6.90
N SER A 193 -41.64 40.27 6.67
CA SER A 193 -40.87 40.24 5.42
C SER A 193 -40.18 38.89 5.25
N PHE A 194 -39.97 38.48 4.00
CA PHE A 194 -39.22 37.27 3.70
C PHE A 194 -37.80 37.38 4.26
N SER A 195 -37.36 36.36 5.00
CA SER A 195 -36.02 36.25 5.55
C SER A 195 -35.58 34.79 5.57
N ALA A 196 -34.27 34.57 5.58
CA ALA A 196 -33.64 33.27 5.68
C ALA A 196 -32.38 33.36 6.53
N SER A 197 -32.13 32.35 7.35
CA SER A 197 -30.93 32.21 8.16
C SER A 197 -30.56 30.74 8.33
N VAL A 198 -29.27 30.49 8.58
CA VAL A 198 -28.77 29.17 8.95
C VAL A 198 -28.95 28.99 10.45
N ALA A 199 -29.75 28.00 10.84
CA ALA A 199 -30.00 27.66 12.24
C ALA A 199 -28.90 26.74 12.82
N SER A 200 -28.47 25.75 12.04
CA SER A 200 -27.35 24.88 12.41
C SER A 200 -26.74 24.23 11.17
N VAL A 201 -25.47 23.86 11.27
CA VAL A 201 -24.74 23.06 10.27
C VAL A 201 -24.30 21.77 10.93
N ASP A 202 -24.55 20.64 10.27
CA ASP A 202 -23.99 19.34 10.59
C ASP A 202 -22.92 19.03 9.55
N VAL A 203 -21.67 19.12 9.99
CA VAL A 203 -20.50 18.89 9.13
C VAL A 203 -20.48 17.45 8.64
N LEU A 204 -20.70 16.47 9.52
CA LEU A 204 -20.56 15.04 9.19
C LEU A 204 -21.54 14.59 8.12
N SER A 205 -22.77 15.10 8.15
CA SER A 205 -23.77 14.80 7.11
C SER A 205 -23.81 15.83 5.99
N ARG A 206 -22.88 16.81 6.00
CA ARG A 206 -22.82 17.95 5.07
C ARG A 206 -24.20 18.57 4.85
N SER A 207 -24.89 18.85 5.95
CA SER A 207 -26.27 19.33 5.93
C SER A 207 -26.43 20.56 6.80
N ALA A 208 -27.45 21.37 6.49
CA ALA A 208 -27.79 22.54 7.29
C ALA A 208 -29.30 22.62 7.52
N GLN A 209 -29.66 23.06 8.73
CA GLN A 209 -31.02 23.46 9.07
C GLN A 209 -31.15 24.95 8.78
N LEU A 210 -32.11 25.29 7.93
CA LEU A 210 -32.46 26.67 7.58
C LEU A 210 -33.74 27.07 8.31
N SER A 211 -33.87 28.35 8.63
CA SER A 211 -35.07 28.93 9.20
C SER A 211 -35.31 30.33 8.68
N GLY A 212 -36.54 30.82 8.75
CA GLY A 212 -36.83 32.20 8.36
C GLY A 212 -38.27 32.60 8.57
N THR A 213 -38.62 33.76 8.03
CA THR A 213 -39.97 34.31 8.02
C THR A 213 -40.45 34.62 6.61
N GLY A 214 -41.76 34.81 6.43
CA GLY A 214 -42.34 35.33 5.19
C GLY A 214 -43.87 35.39 5.23
N THR A 215 -44.48 35.53 4.06
CA THR A 215 -45.95 35.60 3.95
C THR A 215 -46.56 34.24 4.34
N PRO A 216 -47.49 34.17 5.32
CA PRO A 216 -48.16 32.93 5.69
C PRO A 216 -48.80 32.21 4.50
N SER A 217 -48.72 30.89 4.47
CA SER A 217 -49.19 30.02 3.36
C SER A 217 -48.46 30.17 2.02
N ALA A 218 -47.49 31.08 1.90
CA ALA A 218 -46.61 31.15 0.73
C ALA A 218 -45.69 29.92 0.66
N THR A 219 -45.05 29.73 -0.50
CA THR A 219 -44.08 28.65 -0.72
C THR A 219 -42.69 29.22 -0.87
N VAL A 220 -41.72 28.64 -0.16
CA VAL A 220 -40.28 28.92 -0.33
C VAL A 220 -39.68 27.83 -1.20
N LEU A 221 -38.94 28.22 -2.24
CA LEU A 221 -38.06 27.35 -2.99
C LEU A 221 -36.61 27.65 -2.62
N ILE A 222 -35.80 26.59 -2.52
CA ILE A 222 -34.35 26.66 -2.28
C ILE A 222 -33.66 26.12 -3.54
N ASP A 223 -32.87 26.96 -4.19
CA ASP A 223 -32.27 26.73 -5.51
C ASP A 223 -33.29 26.27 -6.56
N GLY A 224 -34.50 26.85 -6.50
CA GLY A 224 -35.63 26.50 -7.37
C GLY A 224 -36.23 25.12 -7.09
N ARG A 225 -35.90 24.48 -5.95
CA ARG A 225 -36.32 23.12 -5.58
C ARG A 225 -36.96 23.09 -4.19
N ASN A 226 -37.46 21.91 -3.81
CA ASN A 226 -37.91 21.55 -2.45
C ASN A 226 -38.89 22.56 -1.82
N PRO A 227 -40.13 22.67 -2.35
CA PRO A 227 -41.11 23.62 -1.84
C PRO A 227 -41.40 23.42 -0.35
N GLN A 228 -41.15 24.46 0.45
CA GLN A 228 -41.52 24.55 1.85
C GLN A 228 -42.68 25.52 2.02
N ARG A 229 -43.74 25.12 2.71
CA ARG A 229 -44.81 26.06 3.05
C ARG A 229 -44.44 26.88 4.26
N ILE A 230 -44.73 28.17 4.21
CA ILE A 230 -44.64 29.07 5.34
C ILE A 230 -45.86 28.86 6.23
N ASP A 231 -45.62 28.64 7.51
CA ASP A 231 -46.64 28.38 8.52
C ASP A 231 -47.55 29.60 8.72
N ALA A 232 -48.69 29.38 9.39
CA ALA A 232 -49.69 30.42 9.63
C ALA A 232 -49.15 31.60 10.48
N ASP A 233 -48.13 31.35 11.29
CA ASP A 233 -47.43 32.37 12.09
C ASP A 233 -46.32 33.10 11.31
N GLY A 234 -46.15 32.78 10.02
CA GLY A 234 -45.17 33.39 9.13
C GLY A 234 -43.76 32.80 9.26
N ARG A 235 -43.57 31.69 9.98
CA ARG A 235 -42.27 31.02 10.10
C ARG A 235 -42.13 29.88 9.10
N TRP A 236 -40.90 29.54 8.75
CA TRP A 236 -40.59 28.36 7.96
C TRP A 236 -39.25 27.75 8.38
N SER A 237 -39.07 26.47 8.07
CA SER A 237 -37.80 25.77 8.26
C SER A 237 -37.55 24.77 7.12
N ALA A 238 -36.29 24.46 6.86
CA ALA A 238 -35.89 23.50 5.83
C ALA A 238 -34.62 22.76 6.22
N ARG A 239 -34.42 21.55 5.69
CA ARG A 239 -33.13 20.84 5.73
C ARG A 239 -32.54 20.81 4.32
N VAL A 240 -31.30 21.25 4.19
CA VAL A 240 -30.50 21.10 2.96
C VAL A 240 -29.38 20.10 3.22
N THR A 241 -29.09 19.23 2.25
CA THR A 241 -28.08 18.15 2.37
C THR A 241 -27.15 18.16 1.16
N ASN A 242 -26.08 17.36 1.21
CA ASN A 242 -25.07 17.27 0.15
C ASN A 242 -24.36 18.61 -0.13
N LEU A 243 -24.19 19.43 0.90
CA LEU A 243 -23.45 20.67 0.76
C LEU A 243 -21.97 20.35 0.45
N PRO A 244 -21.34 21.07 -0.49
CA PRO A 244 -19.89 21.07 -0.64
C PRO A 244 -19.19 21.47 0.67
N LEU A 245 -17.96 20.98 0.88
CA LEU A 245 -17.07 21.56 1.88
C LEU A 245 -16.72 23.00 1.44
N GLY A 246 -16.57 23.89 2.41
CA GLY A 246 -16.43 25.33 2.19
C GLY A 246 -17.77 26.07 2.14
N THR A 247 -17.78 27.26 1.54
CA THR A 247 -18.98 28.13 1.46
C THR A 247 -19.79 27.86 0.21
N SER A 248 -21.10 27.69 0.38
CA SER A 248 -22.10 27.58 -0.69
C SER A 248 -23.14 28.69 -0.55
N THR A 249 -23.46 29.40 -1.63
CA THR A 249 -24.55 30.38 -1.66
C THR A 249 -25.81 29.72 -2.18
N LEU A 250 -26.88 29.71 -1.38
CA LEU A 250 -28.19 29.19 -1.74
C LEU A 250 -29.11 30.34 -2.16
N ALA A 251 -29.83 30.17 -3.27
CA ALA A 251 -30.84 31.12 -3.72
C ALA A 251 -32.22 30.72 -3.18
N LEU A 252 -32.85 31.60 -2.41
CA LEU A 252 -34.19 31.39 -1.86
C LEU A 252 -35.22 32.30 -2.51
N GLU A 253 -36.38 31.73 -2.81
CA GLU A 253 -37.47 32.45 -3.49
C GLU A 253 -38.81 32.19 -2.81
N GLN A 254 -39.57 33.25 -2.49
CA GLN A 254 -40.93 33.15 -1.97
C GLN A 254 -41.97 33.34 -3.08
N TYR A 255 -42.92 32.41 -3.18
CA TYR A 255 -44.05 32.46 -4.11
C TYR A 255 -45.40 32.51 -3.39
N GLU A 256 -46.25 33.45 -3.80
CA GLU A 256 -47.65 33.51 -3.43
C GLU A 256 -48.48 33.06 -4.64
N GLY A 257 -48.97 31.81 -4.60
CA GLY A 257 -49.54 31.17 -5.79
C GLY A 257 -48.47 30.91 -6.85
N THR A 258 -48.53 31.63 -7.97
CA THR A 258 -47.54 31.53 -9.07
C THR A 258 -46.63 32.75 -9.19
N GLU A 259 -46.87 33.78 -8.39
CA GLU A 259 -46.11 35.03 -8.44
C GLU A 259 -44.93 34.97 -7.47
N ARG A 260 -43.72 35.29 -7.96
CA ARG A 260 -42.53 35.43 -7.11
C ARG A 260 -42.58 36.78 -6.40
N THR A 261 -42.65 36.74 -5.08
CA THR A 261 -42.90 37.92 -4.23
C THR A 261 -41.67 38.40 -3.47
N ALA A 262 -40.66 37.53 -3.26
CA ALA A 262 -39.40 37.90 -2.62
C ALA A 262 -38.27 36.93 -3.00
N THR A 263 -37.03 37.38 -2.82
CA THR A 263 -35.80 36.59 -2.98
C THR A 263 -34.80 36.89 -1.87
N ALA A 264 -33.95 35.93 -1.54
CA ALA A 264 -32.81 36.10 -0.64
C ALA A 264 -31.67 35.16 -1.05
N ASP A 265 -30.43 35.61 -0.89
CA ASP A 265 -29.25 34.74 -1.00
C ASP A 265 -28.76 34.40 0.41
N LEU A 266 -28.42 33.13 0.65
CA LEU A 266 -27.97 32.65 1.95
C LEU A 266 -26.69 31.83 1.81
N ASP A 267 -25.61 32.34 2.39
CA ASP A 267 -24.35 31.60 2.48
C ASP A 267 -24.41 30.55 3.60
N VAL A 268 -24.02 29.33 3.26
CA VAL A 268 -23.88 28.20 4.18
C VAL A 268 -22.45 27.69 4.08
N THR A 269 -21.72 27.68 5.19
CA THR A 269 -20.33 27.21 5.23
C THR A 269 -20.24 25.89 5.99
N VAL A 270 -19.66 24.87 5.34
CA VAL A 270 -19.33 23.58 5.95
C VAL A 270 -17.82 23.48 6.08
N THR A 271 -17.30 23.69 7.30
CA THR A 271 -15.87 23.63 7.59
C THR A 271 -15.57 22.39 8.43
N ALA A 272 -14.71 21.50 7.92
CA ALA A 272 -14.17 20.40 8.70
C ALA A 272 -13.10 20.89 9.68
N ALA A 273 -12.97 20.25 10.84
CA ALA A 273 -11.81 20.45 11.72
C ALA A 273 -10.52 20.05 10.99
N PRO A 274 -9.38 20.70 11.25
CA PRO A 274 -8.13 20.36 10.60
C PRO A 274 -7.69 18.94 10.94
N LEU A 275 -7.17 18.22 9.94
CA LEU A 275 -6.49 16.95 10.15
C LEU A 275 -5.09 17.21 10.70
N THR A 276 -4.72 16.48 11.76
CA THR A 276 -3.35 16.34 12.23
C THR A 276 -2.93 14.88 12.09
N MET A 277 -1.65 14.65 11.81
CA MET A 277 -1.10 13.31 11.63
C MET A 277 0.34 13.30 12.10
N GLU A 278 0.66 12.52 13.11
CA GLU A 278 2.02 12.13 13.50
C GLU A 278 2.26 10.67 13.11
N THR A 279 3.53 10.27 13.02
CA THR A 279 3.92 8.89 12.71
C THR A 279 4.93 8.39 13.72
N THR A 280 4.79 7.15 14.16
CA THR A 280 5.76 6.48 15.03
C THR A 280 6.17 5.13 14.46
N ILE A 281 7.45 4.81 14.65
CA ILE A 281 8.02 3.47 14.55
C ILE A 281 8.71 3.24 15.89
N GLU A 282 8.36 2.16 16.56
CA GLU A 282 9.10 1.73 17.75
C GLU A 282 10.46 1.18 17.30
N PRO A 283 11.58 1.88 17.58
CA PRO A 283 12.87 1.56 16.97
C PRO A 283 13.45 0.22 17.46
N ASP A 284 13.10 -0.18 18.68
CA ASP A 284 13.59 -1.41 19.32
C ASP A 284 12.69 -2.62 19.05
N GLU A 285 11.54 -2.42 18.40
CA GLU A 285 10.57 -3.47 18.10
C GLU A 285 10.48 -3.68 16.59
N ARG A 286 10.88 -4.87 16.14
CA ARG A 286 10.97 -5.21 14.71
C ARG A 286 9.68 -5.75 14.14
N THR A 287 8.83 -6.32 14.99
CA THR A 287 7.61 -7.03 14.54
C THR A 287 6.39 -6.14 14.50
N GLU A 288 6.43 -4.99 15.19
CA GLU A 288 5.35 -4.03 15.20
C GLU A 288 5.44 -3.08 13.98
N PRO A 289 4.34 -2.90 13.23
CA PRO A 289 4.30 -1.98 12.10
C PRO A 289 4.31 -0.52 12.54
N ALA A 290 4.69 0.37 11.62
CA ALA A 290 4.58 1.81 11.85
C ALA A 290 3.11 2.21 12.06
N THR A 291 2.89 3.25 12.87
CA THR A 291 1.53 3.75 13.16
C THR A 291 1.45 5.24 12.88
N ALA A 292 0.39 5.67 12.20
CA ALA A 292 0.00 7.07 12.06
C ALA A 292 -1.19 7.37 12.98
N PHE A 293 -1.15 8.51 13.66
CA PHE A 293 -2.19 8.91 14.61
C PHE A 293 -2.32 10.43 14.68
N GLY A 294 -3.45 10.93 15.16
CA GLY A 294 -3.67 12.36 15.29
C GLY A 294 -5.12 12.68 15.60
N THR A 295 -5.56 13.85 15.15
CA THR A 295 -6.94 14.33 15.27
C THR A 295 -7.52 14.67 13.91
N ALA A 296 -8.83 14.50 13.72
CA ALA A 296 -9.57 14.91 12.53
C ALA A 296 -10.93 15.49 12.95
N GLN A 297 -11.79 15.83 11.99
CA GLN A 297 -13.19 16.11 12.29
C GLN A 297 -13.81 14.92 13.07
N PRO A 298 -14.38 15.14 14.27
CA PRO A 298 -14.96 14.05 15.05
C PRO A 298 -15.99 13.26 14.24
N GLY A 299 -15.85 11.93 14.21
CA GLY A 299 -16.68 11.01 13.41
C GLY A 299 -16.34 10.90 11.92
N ALA A 300 -15.33 11.63 11.42
CA ALA A 300 -14.89 11.51 10.03
C ALA A 300 -14.10 10.23 9.77
N GLU A 301 -14.11 9.76 8.53
CA GLU A 301 -13.21 8.68 8.11
C GLU A 301 -11.85 9.26 7.72
N VAL A 302 -10.77 8.69 8.25
CA VAL A 302 -9.39 9.02 7.90
C VAL A 302 -8.80 7.88 7.07
N ARG A 303 -8.09 8.22 6.00
CA ARG A 303 -7.37 7.28 5.13
C ARG A 303 -5.95 7.77 4.89
N LEU A 304 -5.04 6.81 4.74
CA LEU A 304 -3.64 7.05 4.38
C LEU A 304 -3.39 6.63 2.94
N PHE A 305 -2.53 7.36 2.25
CA PHE A 305 -2.16 7.09 0.86
C PHE A 305 -0.64 7.10 0.70
N GLY A 306 -0.14 6.20 -0.14
CA GLY A 306 1.24 6.17 -0.55
C GLY A 306 1.52 7.14 -1.71
N PRO A 307 2.78 7.23 -2.17
CA PRO A 307 3.19 8.19 -3.20
C PRO A 307 2.54 7.97 -4.57
N THR A 308 2.01 6.77 -4.83
CA THR A 308 1.27 6.44 -6.07
C THR A 308 -0.23 6.77 -5.97
N GLY A 309 -0.69 7.28 -4.83
CA GLY A 309 -2.12 7.52 -4.54
C GLY A 309 -2.88 6.25 -4.12
N ALA A 310 -2.22 5.09 -4.01
CA ALA A 310 -2.82 3.89 -3.47
C ALA A 310 -3.07 4.03 -1.97
N GLN A 311 -4.21 3.55 -1.48
CA GLN A 311 -4.52 3.56 -0.05
C GLN A 311 -3.57 2.60 0.69
N LEU A 312 -3.05 3.06 1.83
CA LEU A 312 -2.25 2.27 2.77
C LEU A 312 -3.13 1.79 3.92
N GLY A 313 -3.10 0.49 4.18
CA GLY A 313 -3.81 -0.11 5.31
C GLY A 313 -5.34 0.07 5.26
N THR A 314 -5.96 -0.15 6.41
CA THR A 314 -7.39 0.08 6.64
C THR A 314 -7.63 1.51 7.08
N SER A 315 -8.75 2.09 6.67
CA SER A 315 -9.19 3.39 7.19
C SER A 315 -9.59 3.31 8.66
N ALA A 316 -9.64 4.46 9.33
CA ALA A 316 -10.14 4.60 10.69
C ALA A 316 -11.23 5.65 10.75
N THR A 317 -12.19 5.50 11.67
CA THR A 317 -13.11 6.57 12.03
C THR A 317 -12.55 7.33 13.21
N ALA A 318 -12.43 8.64 13.08
CA ALA A 318 -12.04 9.52 14.17
C ALA A 318 -13.08 9.46 15.29
N ASP A 319 -12.60 9.46 16.53
CA ASP A 319 -13.44 9.43 17.72
C ASP A 319 -14.49 10.55 17.67
N PRO A 320 -15.77 10.25 17.96
CA PRO A 320 -16.86 11.21 17.81
C PRO A 320 -16.82 12.36 18.84
N ASP A 321 -16.06 12.22 19.93
CA ASP A 321 -15.98 13.23 21.00
C ASP A 321 -14.73 14.11 20.87
N ASP A 322 -13.56 13.52 20.61
CA ASP A 322 -12.28 14.26 20.57
C ASP A 322 -11.57 14.26 19.21
N GLY A 323 -12.11 13.52 18.23
CA GLY A 323 -11.54 13.44 16.88
C GLY A 323 -10.26 12.63 16.79
N SER A 324 -9.83 11.94 17.85
CA SER A 324 -8.62 11.12 17.82
C SER A 324 -8.74 9.94 16.87
N TRP A 325 -7.65 9.58 16.19
CA TRP A 325 -7.60 8.44 15.27
C TRP A 325 -6.22 7.79 15.27
N SER A 326 -6.18 6.52 14.86
CA SER A 326 -4.94 5.75 14.68
C SER A 326 -5.10 4.73 13.55
N ILE A 327 -4.09 4.62 12.68
CA ILE A 327 -4.03 3.71 11.54
C ILE A 327 -2.64 3.08 11.48
N THR A 328 -2.58 1.77 11.34
CA THR A 328 -1.34 1.03 11.05
C THR A 328 -0.92 1.23 9.60
N ILE A 329 0.36 1.54 9.39
CA ILE A 329 0.99 1.72 8.07
C ILE A 329 1.68 0.40 7.69
N PRO A 330 1.23 -0.30 6.63
CA PRO A 330 1.92 -1.49 6.14
C PRO A 330 3.35 -1.15 5.71
N ALA A 331 4.30 -2.03 6.05
CA ALA A 331 5.69 -1.84 5.66
C ALA A 331 5.86 -1.89 4.14
N PRO A 332 6.75 -1.06 3.55
CA PRO A 332 6.89 -0.95 2.10
C PRO A 332 7.62 -2.13 1.45
N GLY A 333 8.31 -2.99 2.22
CA GLY A 333 9.15 -4.07 1.68
C GLY A 333 10.44 -3.56 1.02
N THR A 334 10.76 -2.27 1.21
CA THR A 334 11.91 -1.59 0.62
C THR A 334 12.62 -0.77 1.69
N GLY A 335 13.87 -0.41 1.43
CA GLY A 335 14.57 0.59 2.23
C GLY A 335 14.14 2.02 1.89
N GLY A 336 14.53 2.96 2.75
CA GLY A 336 14.34 4.38 2.60
C GLY A 336 13.07 4.91 3.27
N VAL A 337 12.67 6.09 2.82
CA VAL A 337 11.54 6.85 3.37
C VAL A 337 10.28 6.58 2.56
N LEU A 338 9.20 6.19 3.24
CA LEU A 338 7.86 6.14 2.71
C LEU A 338 7.15 7.48 2.99
N ARG A 339 6.81 8.22 1.93
CA ARG A 339 5.92 9.39 2.01
C ARG A 339 4.47 8.94 2.14
N VAL A 340 3.80 9.37 3.19
CA VAL A 340 2.41 9.05 3.53
C VAL A 340 1.57 10.32 3.52
N THR A 341 0.48 10.33 2.77
CA THR A 341 -0.52 11.41 2.76
C THR A 341 -1.76 10.97 3.54
N GLY A 342 -2.08 11.66 4.61
CA GLY A 342 -3.33 11.51 5.35
C GLY A 342 -4.41 12.44 4.80
N ALA A 343 -5.62 11.92 4.63
CA ALA A 343 -6.80 12.71 4.26
C ALA A 343 -8.01 12.24 5.07
N GLN A 344 -8.91 13.19 5.37
CA GLN A 344 -10.20 12.91 5.99
C GLN A 344 -11.35 12.99 4.98
N PHE A 345 -12.42 12.26 5.27
CA PHE A 345 -13.59 12.13 4.42
C PHE A 345 -14.85 12.42 5.23
N ILE A 346 -15.63 13.39 4.75
CA ILE A 346 -16.87 13.86 5.36
C ILE A 346 -18.02 13.47 4.45
N ASP A 347 -18.88 12.54 4.87
CA ASP A 347 -19.95 11.97 4.03
C ASP A 347 -19.42 11.54 2.64
N GLY A 348 -18.27 10.86 2.64
CA GLY A 348 -17.57 10.38 1.44
C GLY A 348 -16.85 11.45 0.61
N ALA A 349 -17.02 12.74 0.90
CA ALA A 349 -16.27 13.81 0.25
C ALA A 349 -14.88 13.95 0.87
N ARG A 350 -13.84 13.90 0.04
CA ARG A 350 -12.45 14.08 0.46
C ARG A 350 -12.17 15.56 0.79
N ASP A 351 -11.65 15.82 1.97
CA ASP A 351 -11.21 17.14 2.40
C ASP A 351 -9.78 17.41 1.94
N THR A 352 -9.65 17.98 0.74
CA THR A 352 -8.35 18.27 0.14
C THR A 352 -7.64 19.47 0.77
N GLU A 353 -8.36 20.33 1.49
CA GLU A 353 -7.79 21.55 2.10
C GLU A 353 -6.89 21.22 3.30
N HIS A 354 -7.24 20.16 4.04
CA HIS A 354 -6.54 19.77 5.26
C HIS A 354 -5.70 18.50 5.11
N GLU A 355 -5.30 18.11 3.89
CA GLU A 355 -4.39 16.96 3.74
C GLU A 355 -3.03 17.21 4.39
N VAL A 356 -2.47 16.17 5.01
CA VAL A 356 -1.18 16.23 5.69
C VAL A 356 -0.26 15.16 5.13
N GLU A 357 0.99 15.51 4.85
CA GLU A 357 2.02 14.56 4.47
C GLU A 357 3.01 14.32 5.60
N ARG A 358 3.46 13.07 5.77
CA ARG A 358 4.55 12.68 6.67
C ARG A 358 5.48 11.67 6.02
N ASP A 359 6.73 11.71 6.46
CA ASP A 359 7.78 10.80 6.05
C ASP A 359 7.98 9.74 7.13
N VAL A 360 7.96 8.47 6.72
CA VAL A 360 8.21 7.32 7.58
C VAL A 360 9.48 6.63 7.10
N ASP A 361 10.57 6.76 7.87
CA ASP A 361 11.87 6.20 7.53
C ASP A 361 11.99 4.75 8.00
N TYR A 362 12.02 3.81 7.05
CA TYR A 362 12.19 2.38 7.32
C TYR A 362 13.66 1.93 7.29
N GLY A 363 14.60 2.85 7.05
CA GLY A 363 16.03 2.57 7.11
C GLY A 363 16.60 1.92 5.85
N ALA A 364 17.84 1.46 5.90
CA ALA A 364 18.51 0.86 4.75
C ALA A 364 17.95 -0.53 4.38
N ALA A 365 17.83 -0.80 3.07
CA ALA A 365 17.56 -2.15 2.58
C ALA A 365 18.79 -3.05 2.76
N VAL A 366 18.56 -4.35 2.90
CA VAL A 366 19.64 -5.33 2.88
C VAL A 366 20.30 -5.40 1.52
N SER A 367 21.61 -5.59 1.53
CA SER A 367 22.46 -5.78 0.35
C SER A 367 23.52 -6.82 0.65
N ILE A 368 24.02 -7.49 -0.38
CA ILE A 368 25.08 -8.49 -0.29
C ILE A 368 26.35 -7.89 -0.92
N SER A 369 27.45 -7.97 -0.20
CA SER A 369 28.78 -7.56 -0.67
C SER A 369 29.68 -8.77 -0.95
N THR A 370 29.53 -9.86 -0.19
CA THR A 370 30.21 -11.13 -0.43
C THR A 370 29.25 -12.28 -0.11
N PRO A 371 29.22 -13.37 -0.90
CA PRO A 371 29.92 -13.55 -2.18
C PRO A 371 29.42 -12.59 -3.28
N GLU A 372 30.16 -12.48 -4.38
CA GLU A 372 29.67 -11.88 -5.62
C GLU A 372 28.82 -12.90 -6.40
N ASP A 373 27.94 -12.42 -7.27
CA ASP A 373 27.11 -13.29 -8.10
C ASP A 373 27.96 -14.11 -9.08
N GLY A 374 27.74 -15.42 -9.10
CA GLY A 374 28.50 -16.38 -9.89
C GLY A 374 29.77 -16.90 -9.22
N ASP A 375 30.06 -16.52 -7.98
CA ASP A 375 31.25 -16.99 -7.27
C ASP A 375 31.27 -18.53 -7.19
N ALA A 376 32.46 -19.08 -7.39
CA ALA A 376 32.70 -20.51 -7.27
C ALA A 376 32.87 -20.89 -5.78
N HIS A 377 32.14 -21.91 -5.33
CA HIS A 377 32.21 -22.47 -3.99
C HIS A 377 32.56 -23.97 -4.04
N ARG A 378 33.47 -24.41 -3.18
CA ARG A 378 33.98 -25.79 -3.19
C ARG A 378 33.21 -26.74 -2.27
N GLY A 379 32.16 -26.24 -1.63
CA GLY A 379 31.42 -26.92 -0.58
C GLY A 379 31.92 -26.52 0.81
N GLY A 380 31.10 -26.78 1.84
CA GLY A 380 31.29 -26.29 3.20
C GLY A 380 30.55 -24.95 3.44
N PRO A 381 30.86 -24.23 4.52
CA PRO A 381 30.17 -22.99 4.86
C PRO A 381 30.57 -21.84 3.93
N VAL A 382 29.65 -20.90 3.70
CA VAL A 382 29.88 -19.68 2.93
C VAL A 382 29.91 -18.48 3.88
N SER A 383 31.00 -17.72 3.84
CA SER A 383 31.10 -16.45 4.57
C SER A 383 30.40 -15.33 3.80
N MET A 384 29.24 -14.92 4.29
CA MET A 384 28.44 -13.86 3.70
C MET A 384 28.57 -12.55 4.47
N SER A 385 28.62 -11.44 3.74
CA SER A 385 28.63 -10.09 4.33
C SER A 385 27.90 -9.08 3.44
N GLY A 386 27.47 -7.98 4.03
CA GLY A 386 26.76 -6.95 3.29
C GLY A 386 26.35 -5.73 4.12
N GLY A 387 25.48 -4.91 3.55
CA GLY A 387 24.90 -3.73 4.19
C GLY A 387 23.44 -3.93 4.60
N GLY A 388 22.98 -3.16 5.58
CA GLY A 388 21.59 -3.21 6.06
C GLY A 388 21.24 -2.11 7.06
N GLU A 389 20.01 -2.11 7.57
CA GLU A 389 19.55 -1.17 8.61
C GLU A 389 20.06 -1.61 10.00
N PRO A 390 20.79 -0.76 10.75
CA PRO A 390 21.30 -1.09 12.07
C PRO A 390 20.24 -1.64 13.03
N GLY A 391 20.62 -2.65 13.79
CA GLY A 391 19.73 -3.30 14.75
C GLY A 391 18.71 -4.24 14.10
N SER A 392 18.75 -4.51 12.80
CA SER A 392 17.87 -5.49 12.14
C SER A 392 18.35 -6.93 12.32
N SER A 393 17.45 -7.90 12.21
CA SER A 393 17.84 -9.32 12.09
C SER A 393 18.20 -9.66 10.65
N VAL A 394 19.08 -10.65 10.46
CA VAL A 394 19.48 -11.16 9.15
C VAL A 394 19.41 -12.68 9.15
N GLU A 395 18.71 -13.23 8.16
CA GLU A 395 18.55 -14.66 7.92
C GLU A 395 18.91 -14.96 6.47
N VAL A 396 19.63 -16.05 6.23
CA VAL A 396 20.00 -16.51 4.89
C VAL A 396 19.23 -17.78 4.60
N LEU A 397 18.52 -17.79 3.48
CA LEU A 397 17.82 -18.95 2.95
C LEU A 397 18.50 -19.41 1.67
N ASP A 398 18.65 -20.72 1.50
CA ASP A 398 18.91 -21.36 0.23
C ASP A 398 17.56 -21.66 -0.43
N VAL A 399 17.33 -21.07 -1.60
CA VAL A 399 16.06 -21.10 -2.34
C VAL A 399 16.19 -21.83 -3.69
N SER A 400 17.23 -22.66 -3.81
CA SER A 400 17.57 -23.40 -5.04
C SER A 400 16.72 -24.64 -5.26
N GLY A 401 16.10 -25.16 -4.20
CA GLY A 401 15.23 -26.33 -4.22
C GLY A 401 13.75 -25.96 -4.25
N ASP A 402 12.89 -26.98 -4.18
CA ASP A 402 11.44 -26.80 -4.12
C ASP A 402 10.95 -26.16 -2.80
N GLU A 403 11.77 -26.20 -1.75
CA GLU A 403 11.50 -25.62 -0.44
C GLU A 403 12.65 -24.71 0.00
N ASP A 404 12.30 -23.53 0.53
CA ASP A 404 13.25 -22.61 1.12
C ASP A 404 13.86 -23.22 2.40
N ARG A 405 15.18 -23.31 2.46
CA ARG A 405 15.91 -23.83 3.62
C ARG A 405 16.70 -22.72 4.28
N VAL A 406 16.51 -22.52 5.59
CA VAL A 406 17.37 -21.62 6.36
C VAL A 406 18.76 -22.23 6.46
N VAL A 407 19.77 -21.50 5.98
CA VAL A 407 21.17 -21.93 5.99
C VAL A 407 22.05 -21.04 6.83
N GLY A 408 21.56 -19.93 7.36
CA GLY A 408 22.36 -19.08 8.24
C GLY A 408 21.52 -18.03 8.94
N ARG A 409 21.95 -17.65 10.14
CA ARG A 409 21.37 -16.53 10.90
C ARG A 409 22.52 -15.70 11.47
N SER A 410 22.37 -14.39 11.44
CA SER A 410 23.34 -13.51 12.10
C SER A 410 23.02 -13.41 13.59
N ASP A 411 23.96 -13.79 14.46
CA ASP A 411 23.80 -13.68 15.92
C ASP A 411 23.69 -12.23 16.39
N GLU A 412 24.43 -11.32 15.73
CA GLU A 412 24.47 -9.89 16.07
C GLU A 412 23.51 -9.06 15.21
N GLY A 413 22.97 -9.64 14.13
CA GLY A 413 22.17 -8.93 13.14
C GLY A 413 22.99 -7.90 12.37
N VAL A 414 22.35 -6.79 12.00
CA VAL A 414 23.05 -5.65 11.40
C VAL A 414 23.66 -4.78 12.50
N LEU A 415 24.98 -4.60 12.45
CA LEU A 415 25.74 -3.81 13.41
C LEU A 415 25.41 -2.31 13.32
N PRO A 416 25.75 -1.51 14.35
CA PRO A 416 25.66 -0.03 14.29
C PRO A 416 26.40 0.62 13.11
N SER A 417 27.37 -0.09 12.53
CA SER A 417 28.07 0.34 11.32
C SER A 417 27.26 0.18 10.02
N GLY A 418 26.09 -0.46 10.08
CA GLY A 418 25.28 -0.81 8.92
C GLY A 418 25.76 -2.05 8.17
N ARG A 419 26.69 -2.84 8.76
CA ARG A 419 27.18 -4.10 8.17
C ARG A 419 26.62 -5.31 8.90
N TRP A 420 26.47 -6.41 8.18
CA TRP A 420 26.13 -7.73 8.74
C TRP A 420 27.12 -8.78 8.24
N PHE A 421 27.22 -9.88 9.00
CA PHE A 421 28.02 -11.05 8.69
C PHE A 421 27.23 -12.31 9.07
N VAL A 422 27.29 -13.33 8.21
CA VAL A 422 26.71 -14.66 8.44
C VAL A 422 27.69 -15.71 7.90
N GLU A 423 27.92 -16.77 8.65
CA GLU A 423 28.51 -18.00 8.13
C GLU A 423 27.38 -19.01 7.96
N THR A 424 27.22 -19.56 6.76
CA THR A 424 26.15 -20.53 6.52
C THR A 424 26.50 -21.90 7.09
N ASP A 425 25.50 -22.77 7.25
CA ASP A 425 25.66 -24.21 7.28
C ASP A 425 26.38 -24.70 6.00
N ASP A 426 26.88 -25.93 6.04
CA ASP A 426 27.54 -26.56 4.90
C ASP A 426 26.62 -26.57 3.67
N LEU A 427 27.08 -25.93 2.60
CA LEU A 427 26.53 -26.01 1.26
C LEU A 427 27.36 -26.99 0.44
N ASP A 428 26.74 -27.65 -0.53
CA ASP A 428 27.49 -28.51 -1.44
C ASP A 428 28.02 -27.68 -2.63
N ARG A 429 28.42 -28.35 -3.71
CA ARG A 429 28.95 -27.71 -4.92
C ARG A 429 27.90 -27.53 -6.01
N ALA A 430 26.66 -27.84 -5.74
CA ALA A 430 25.59 -27.49 -6.64
C ALA A 430 25.43 -25.97 -6.69
N GLU A 431 24.65 -25.52 -7.67
CA GLU A 431 24.12 -24.17 -7.68
C GLU A 431 23.35 -23.90 -6.39
N HIS A 432 23.68 -22.78 -5.74
CA HIS A 432 22.91 -22.27 -4.62
C HIS A 432 22.50 -20.81 -4.87
N VAL A 433 21.20 -20.55 -4.93
CA VAL A 433 20.59 -19.22 -4.85
C VAL A 433 20.38 -18.90 -3.37
N LEU A 434 21.16 -17.97 -2.84
CA LEU A 434 21.12 -17.55 -1.45
C LEU A 434 20.35 -16.23 -1.33
N ARG A 435 19.21 -16.27 -0.64
CA ARG A 435 18.39 -15.11 -0.30
C ARG A 435 18.65 -14.65 1.11
N VAL A 436 19.18 -13.44 1.25
CA VAL A 436 19.32 -12.75 2.52
C VAL A 436 18.04 -11.98 2.81
N VAL A 437 17.43 -12.26 3.94
CA VAL A 437 16.21 -11.63 4.44
C VAL A 437 16.57 -10.80 5.67
N GLN A 438 16.28 -9.50 5.62
CA GLN A 438 16.42 -8.59 6.75
C GLN A 438 15.05 -8.21 7.27
N GLN A 439 14.82 -8.37 8.59
CA GLN A 439 13.67 -7.79 9.27
C GLN A 439 14.13 -6.59 10.10
N SER A 440 13.61 -5.41 9.77
CA SER A 440 13.95 -4.13 10.40
C SER A 440 12.73 -3.52 11.10
N LYS A 441 12.96 -2.38 11.75
CA LYS A 441 11.92 -1.57 12.42
C LYS A 441 10.67 -1.36 11.55
N GLY A 442 9.51 -1.29 12.19
CA GLY A 442 8.23 -1.07 11.50
C GLY A 442 7.71 -2.31 10.75
N ALA A 443 8.07 -3.52 11.17
CA ALA A 443 7.72 -4.78 10.51
C ALA A 443 8.19 -4.87 9.05
N ASN A 444 9.27 -4.16 8.70
CA ASN A 444 9.74 -4.10 7.33
C ASN A 444 10.68 -5.25 7.00
N THR A 445 10.41 -5.93 5.88
CA THR A 445 11.25 -7.02 5.39
C THR A 445 11.85 -6.62 4.05
N THR A 446 13.17 -6.61 3.95
CA THR A 446 13.88 -6.42 2.68
C THR A 446 14.68 -7.67 2.34
N VAL A 447 14.86 -7.93 1.04
CA VAL A 447 15.57 -9.11 0.56
C VAL A 447 16.63 -8.75 -0.47
N ALA A 448 17.70 -9.52 -0.50
CA ALA A 448 18.71 -9.51 -1.55
C ALA A 448 19.10 -10.96 -1.88
N GLU A 449 19.47 -11.23 -3.12
CA GLU A 449 19.82 -12.58 -3.58
C GLU A 449 21.19 -12.60 -4.25
N VAL A 450 21.88 -13.73 -4.14
CA VAL A 450 23.15 -14.02 -4.84
C VAL A 450 23.17 -15.48 -5.25
N THR A 451 23.66 -15.80 -6.44
CA THR A 451 23.83 -17.19 -6.90
C THR A 451 25.29 -17.59 -6.82
N ILE A 452 25.61 -18.70 -6.17
CA ILE A 452 26.94 -19.32 -6.22
C ILE A 452 26.89 -20.61 -7.04
N ASN A 453 28.01 -20.94 -7.70
CA ASN A 453 28.13 -22.11 -8.58
C ASN A 453 27.01 -22.24 -9.65
N PRO A 454 26.71 -21.19 -10.44
CA PRO A 454 25.63 -21.25 -11.42
C PRO A 454 25.82 -22.41 -12.43
N GLY A 455 24.78 -23.21 -12.60
CA GLY A 455 24.72 -24.39 -13.46
C GLY A 455 25.40 -25.65 -12.90
N ALA A 456 26.00 -25.60 -11.72
CA ALA A 456 26.64 -26.77 -11.12
C ALA A 456 25.60 -27.73 -10.52
N THR A 457 25.81 -29.02 -10.70
CA THR A 457 24.89 -30.06 -10.22
C THR A 457 25.33 -30.70 -8.90
N GLY A 458 26.48 -30.31 -8.36
CA GLY A 458 27.08 -30.96 -7.18
C GLY A 458 27.45 -32.42 -7.41
N ARG A 459 27.58 -32.86 -8.68
CA ARG A 459 27.97 -34.23 -9.08
C ARG A 459 29.23 -34.20 -9.93
N LEU A 460 30.06 -35.23 -9.79
CA LEU A 460 31.24 -35.41 -10.65
C LEU A 460 30.78 -35.85 -12.03
N THR A 461 31.51 -35.48 -13.08
CA THR A 461 31.30 -36.05 -14.41
C THR A 461 31.35 -37.58 -14.30
N PRO A 462 30.27 -38.30 -14.62
CA PRO A 462 30.22 -39.74 -14.40
C PRO A 462 31.28 -40.48 -15.22
N ALA A 463 31.93 -41.47 -14.61
CA ALA A 463 32.88 -42.29 -15.36
C ALA A 463 32.17 -43.09 -16.46
N ARG A 464 32.84 -43.25 -17.60
CA ARG A 464 32.39 -44.01 -18.77
C ARG A 464 33.53 -44.91 -19.24
N LEU A 465 33.21 -46.13 -19.64
CA LEU A 465 34.16 -47.04 -20.27
C LEU A 465 34.21 -46.76 -21.78
N SER A 466 35.41 -46.60 -22.34
CA SER A 466 35.64 -46.47 -23.78
C SER A 466 36.29 -47.71 -24.40
N GLY A 467 36.94 -48.55 -23.60
CA GLY A 467 37.52 -49.81 -24.07
C GLY A 467 38.18 -50.62 -22.96
N PRO A 468 38.50 -51.90 -23.21
CA PRO A 468 38.30 -52.61 -24.48
C PRO A 468 36.85 -53.11 -24.64
N GLU A 469 36.46 -53.51 -25.85
CA GLU A 469 35.14 -54.10 -26.13
C GLU A 469 35.01 -55.53 -25.58
N THR A 470 36.10 -56.29 -25.61
CA THR A 470 36.20 -57.64 -25.03
C THR A 470 37.49 -57.78 -24.23
N VAL A 471 37.52 -58.67 -23.24
CA VAL A 471 38.75 -59.00 -22.48
C VAL A 471 39.32 -60.35 -22.88
N ILE A 472 40.63 -60.52 -22.74
CA ILE A 472 41.31 -61.81 -22.88
C ILE A 472 41.60 -62.36 -21.48
N PRO A 473 40.97 -63.46 -21.04
CA PRO A 473 41.24 -64.07 -19.75
C PRO A 473 42.69 -64.57 -19.62
N GLY A 474 43.24 -64.50 -18.41
CA GLY A 474 44.60 -64.97 -18.12
C GLY A 474 45.73 -64.01 -18.51
N VAL A 475 45.42 -62.86 -19.15
CA VAL A 475 46.41 -61.84 -19.52
C VAL A 475 46.04 -60.45 -19.03
N SER A 476 47.00 -59.53 -19.06
CA SER A 476 46.78 -58.13 -18.72
C SER A 476 46.00 -57.43 -19.82
N ASN A 477 44.84 -56.87 -19.48
CA ASN A 477 44.00 -56.07 -20.35
C ASN A 477 44.13 -54.59 -19.96
N ARG A 478 44.14 -53.70 -20.95
CA ARG A 478 44.16 -52.25 -20.74
C ARG A 478 42.75 -51.70 -20.87
N PHE A 479 42.25 -51.12 -19.79
CA PHE A 479 40.95 -50.47 -19.71
C PHE A 479 41.14 -48.96 -19.77
N SER A 480 40.29 -48.28 -20.53
CA SER A 480 40.32 -46.83 -20.67
C SER A 480 38.91 -46.26 -20.76
N GLY A 481 38.77 -45.01 -20.35
CA GLY A 481 37.49 -44.33 -20.39
C GLY A 481 37.61 -42.86 -20.05
N THR A 482 36.46 -42.21 -19.88
CA THR A 482 36.39 -40.79 -19.47
C THR A 482 35.79 -40.66 -18.07
N GLY A 483 36.09 -39.58 -17.37
CA GLY A 483 35.61 -39.27 -16.03
C GLY A 483 35.78 -37.79 -15.71
N GLU A 484 35.64 -37.42 -14.44
CA GLU A 484 35.83 -36.04 -13.99
C GLU A 484 37.30 -35.63 -14.07
N PRO A 485 37.66 -34.61 -14.88
CA PRO A 485 39.05 -34.18 -15.03
C PRO A 485 39.71 -33.81 -13.70
N GLY A 486 40.91 -34.34 -13.45
CA GLY A 486 41.66 -34.12 -12.21
C GLY A 486 41.12 -34.84 -10.97
N ALA A 487 40.02 -35.60 -11.07
CA ALA A 487 39.54 -36.41 -9.96
C ALA A 487 40.48 -37.58 -9.68
N SER A 488 40.62 -37.93 -8.41
CA SER A 488 41.19 -39.22 -8.03
C SER A 488 40.16 -40.33 -8.26
N TYR A 489 40.59 -41.54 -8.60
CA TYR A 489 39.69 -42.69 -8.76
C TYR A 489 40.25 -44.01 -8.24
N ARG A 490 39.34 -44.89 -7.82
CA ARG A 490 39.60 -46.28 -7.45
C ARG A 490 38.83 -47.23 -8.38
N VAL A 491 39.39 -48.41 -8.63
CA VAL A 491 38.74 -49.47 -9.41
C VAL A 491 38.28 -50.55 -8.45
N LEU A 492 36.97 -50.72 -8.34
CA LEU A 492 36.34 -51.65 -7.40
C LEU A 492 35.60 -52.76 -8.17
N ASN A 493 35.48 -53.95 -7.58
CA ASN A 493 34.54 -54.96 -8.10
C ASN A 493 33.08 -54.61 -7.73
N ALA A 494 32.12 -55.40 -8.21
CA ALA A 494 30.70 -55.22 -7.91
C ALA A 494 30.34 -55.27 -6.41
N SER A 495 31.23 -55.77 -5.55
CA SER A 495 31.05 -55.82 -4.09
C SER A 495 31.79 -54.69 -3.35
N GLY A 496 32.34 -53.70 -4.07
CA GLY A 496 33.06 -52.55 -3.50
C GLY A 496 34.49 -52.84 -3.04
N THR A 497 35.05 -54.02 -3.35
CA THR A 497 36.44 -54.35 -3.04
C THR A 497 37.37 -53.78 -4.11
N GLN A 498 38.42 -53.09 -3.70
CA GLN A 498 39.42 -52.56 -4.62
C GLN A 498 40.22 -53.68 -5.31
N ILE A 499 40.14 -53.73 -6.63
CA ILE A 499 40.77 -54.77 -7.47
C ILE A 499 42.02 -54.30 -8.23
N VAL A 500 42.21 -52.98 -8.32
CA VAL A 500 43.45 -52.37 -8.80
C VAL A 500 44.08 -51.60 -7.63
N PRO A 501 45.24 -52.02 -7.11
CA PRO A 501 45.88 -51.36 -5.97
C PRO A 501 46.24 -49.90 -6.24
N GLY A 502 46.07 -49.06 -5.21
CA GLY A 502 46.39 -47.64 -5.22
C GLY A 502 45.29 -46.75 -5.81
N THR A 503 45.35 -45.47 -5.45
CA THR A 503 44.50 -44.43 -6.04
C THR A 503 45.17 -43.90 -7.32
N ARG A 504 44.36 -43.60 -8.33
CA ARG A 504 44.79 -43.06 -9.62
C ARG A 504 44.15 -41.69 -9.84
N THR A 505 44.53 -41.00 -10.90
CA THR A 505 43.97 -39.68 -11.24
C THR A 505 43.47 -39.71 -12.69
N VAL A 506 42.27 -39.17 -12.91
CA VAL A 506 41.76 -38.83 -14.24
C VAL A 506 42.55 -37.62 -14.72
N ASP A 507 43.10 -37.67 -15.94
CA ASP A 507 43.89 -36.56 -16.45
C ASP A 507 43.05 -35.28 -16.68
N GLU A 508 43.72 -34.17 -17.01
CA GLU A 508 43.08 -32.87 -17.23
C GLU A 508 42.14 -32.86 -18.46
N ASP A 509 42.33 -33.79 -19.39
CA ASP A 509 41.45 -33.99 -20.55
C ASP A 509 40.26 -34.91 -20.22
N GLY A 510 40.17 -35.41 -18.97
CA GLY A 510 39.10 -36.27 -18.51
C GLY A 510 39.28 -37.75 -18.81
N ASN A 511 40.47 -38.20 -19.22
CA ASN A 511 40.72 -39.61 -19.53
C ASN A 511 41.31 -40.36 -18.33
N TRP A 512 40.90 -41.62 -18.17
CA TRP A 512 41.49 -42.55 -17.21
C TRP A 512 41.88 -43.85 -17.89
N SER A 513 42.88 -44.53 -17.32
CA SER A 513 43.28 -45.87 -17.77
C SER A 513 43.98 -46.71 -16.70
N PHE A 514 43.75 -48.01 -16.76
CA PHE A 514 44.45 -48.98 -15.91
C PHE A 514 44.65 -50.31 -16.62
N ASP A 515 45.63 -51.07 -16.14
CA ASP A 515 45.92 -52.41 -16.64
C ASP A 515 45.56 -53.44 -15.56
N ARG A 516 44.87 -54.51 -15.96
CA ARG A 516 44.47 -55.57 -15.04
C ARG A 516 44.51 -56.93 -15.71
N VAL A 517 45.08 -57.91 -15.02
CA VAL A 517 44.95 -59.32 -15.39
C VAL A 517 43.54 -59.80 -15.04
N VAL A 518 42.79 -60.22 -16.06
CA VAL A 518 41.48 -60.86 -15.88
C VAL A 518 41.72 -62.33 -15.55
N THR A 519 41.02 -62.86 -14.52
CA THR A 519 41.19 -64.25 -14.08
C THR A 519 40.99 -65.23 -15.24
N ALA A 520 41.86 -66.24 -15.36
CA ALA A 520 41.73 -67.28 -16.37
C ALA A 520 40.36 -67.99 -16.25
N GLY A 521 39.70 -68.22 -17.38
CA GLY A 521 38.36 -68.83 -17.44
C GLY A 521 37.19 -67.92 -17.04
N ALA A 522 37.43 -66.63 -16.77
CA ALA A 522 36.34 -65.67 -16.58
C ALA A 522 35.58 -65.46 -17.90
N ILE A 523 34.25 -65.53 -17.85
CA ILE A 523 33.37 -65.28 -19.01
C ILE A 523 33.07 -63.79 -19.22
N LYS A 524 33.27 -62.97 -18.18
CA LYS A 524 33.16 -61.52 -18.19
C LYS A 524 34.03 -60.92 -17.10
N PHE A 525 34.31 -59.63 -17.20
CA PHE A 525 34.97 -58.83 -16.17
C PHE A 525 34.08 -57.65 -15.78
N GLU A 526 33.80 -57.56 -14.48
CA GLU A 526 32.90 -56.55 -13.93
C GLU A 526 33.60 -55.65 -12.92
N PHE A 527 33.44 -54.33 -13.07
CA PHE A 527 34.02 -53.34 -12.17
C PHE A 527 33.25 -52.01 -12.19
N VAL A 528 33.51 -51.17 -11.19
CA VAL A 528 33.07 -49.78 -11.12
C VAL A 528 34.27 -48.86 -10.94
N ILE A 529 34.12 -47.60 -11.35
CA ILE A 529 35.05 -46.52 -11.08
C ILE A 529 34.43 -45.63 -10.01
N GLU A 530 35.12 -45.47 -8.89
CA GLU A 530 34.71 -44.58 -7.81
C GLU A 530 35.64 -43.36 -7.81
N GLN A 531 35.06 -42.17 -8.01
CA GLN A 531 35.79 -40.92 -8.17
C GLN A 531 35.68 -40.05 -6.92
N THR A 532 36.75 -39.30 -6.62
CA THR A 532 36.80 -38.29 -5.56
C THR A 532 37.62 -37.10 -6.04
N LYS A 533 37.05 -35.89 -6.01
CA LYS A 533 37.74 -34.64 -6.38
C LYS A 533 37.68 -33.65 -5.23
N ASP A 534 38.84 -33.32 -4.68
CA ASP A 534 38.95 -32.60 -3.41
C ASP A 534 38.06 -33.28 -2.35
N ASP A 535 37.11 -32.56 -1.75
CA ASP A 535 36.17 -33.10 -0.75
C ASP A 535 34.88 -33.73 -1.33
N GLN A 536 34.75 -33.90 -2.66
CA GLN A 536 33.52 -34.40 -3.30
C GLN A 536 33.70 -35.84 -3.72
N GLY A 537 32.67 -36.63 -3.44
CA GLY A 537 32.67 -38.06 -3.58
C GLY A 537 32.94 -38.75 -2.23
N PRO A 538 33.09 -40.08 -2.23
CA PRO A 538 33.17 -40.94 -3.40
C PRO A 538 31.87 -41.01 -4.22
N GLU A 539 31.96 -40.82 -5.55
CA GLU A 539 30.87 -41.08 -6.50
C GLU A 539 31.22 -42.29 -7.38
N THR A 540 30.40 -43.33 -7.33
CA THR A 540 30.61 -44.59 -8.06
C THR A 540 29.86 -44.58 -9.38
N SER A 541 30.51 -45.02 -10.45
CA SER A 541 29.89 -45.23 -11.76
C SER A 541 28.85 -46.34 -11.74
N ASP A 542 28.08 -46.45 -12.82
CA ASP A 542 27.36 -47.69 -13.12
C ASP A 542 28.35 -48.88 -13.26
N LEU A 543 27.84 -50.09 -13.08
CA LEU A 543 28.62 -51.33 -13.25
C LEU A 543 29.03 -51.51 -14.70
N PHE A 544 30.33 -51.51 -14.97
CA PHE A 544 30.88 -51.92 -16.25
C PHE A 544 30.97 -53.45 -16.29
N SER A 545 30.49 -54.05 -17.38
CA SER A 545 30.59 -55.48 -17.67
C SER A 545 31.15 -55.65 -19.07
N ILE A 546 32.30 -56.31 -19.18
CA ILE A 546 32.99 -56.56 -20.44
C ILE A 546 33.09 -58.06 -20.64
N ASP A 547 32.56 -58.58 -21.74
CA ASP A 547 32.58 -60.01 -22.02
C ASP A 547 33.98 -60.49 -22.40
N ALA A 548 34.28 -61.75 -22.08
CA ALA A 548 35.49 -62.39 -22.54
C ALA A 548 35.40 -62.65 -24.06
N ASN A 549 36.51 -62.47 -24.76
CA ASN A 549 36.57 -62.71 -26.19
C ASN A 549 36.28 -64.19 -26.51
N GLU A 550 35.35 -64.42 -27.43
CA GLU A 550 34.97 -65.77 -27.83
C GLU A 550 36.11 -66.47 -28.59
N GLY A 551 36.28 -67.77 -28.37
CA GLY A 551 37.31 -68.56 -29.05
C GLY A 551 38.74 -68.37 -28.54
N LEU A 552 38.94 -67.63 -27.45
CA LEU A 552 40.23 -67.50 -26.76
C LEU A 552 40.24 -68.30 -25.45
N ASP A 553 40.13 -69.63 -25.55
CA ASP A 553 40.21 -70.50 -24.37
C ASP A 553 41.49 -70.21 -23.55
N PRO A 554 41.41 -70.22 -22.20
CA PRO A 554 42.55 -69.88 -21.38
C PRO A 554 43.71 -70.82 -21.63
N ILE A 555 44.93 -70.26 -21.72
CA ILE A 555 46.14 -71.07 -21.78
C ILE A 555 46.40 -71.68 -20.40
N ILE A 556 46.32 -73.01 -20.34
CA ILE A 556 46.62 -73.81 -19.15
C ILE A 556 47.94 -74.53 -19.38
N VAL A 557 48.82 -74.53 -18.37
CA VAL A 557 50.05 -75.32 -18.36
C VAL A 557 49.83 -76.48 -17.39
N ASP A 558 49.78 -77.71 -17.90
CA ASP A 558 49.58 -78.91 -17.09
C ASP A 558 50.89 -79.46 -16.51
N THR A 559 52.04 -79.03 -17.06
CA THR A 559 53.36 -79.42 -16.56
C THR A 559 53.60 -78.87 -15.16
N ARG A 560 53.64 -79.78 -14.18
CA ARG A 560 53.74 -79.42 -12.76
C ARG A 560 55.18 -79.20 -12.27
N ALA A 561 56.15 -79.87 -12.90
CA ALA A 561 57.54 -79.78 -12.50
C ALA A 561 58.49 -80.05 -13.66
N VAL A 562 59.75 -79.61 -13.50
CA VAL A 562 60.85 -79.85 -14.44
C VAL A 562 62.03 -80.54 -13.76
N ASP A 563 62.77 -81.36 -14.49
CA ASP A 563 64.03 -81.96 -14.04
C ASP A 563 65.22 -81.12 -14.57
N PRO A 564 65.99 -80.44 -13.69
CA PRO A 564 67.12 -79.61 -14.13
C PRO A 564 68.25 -80.43 -14.74
N GLY A 565 68.81 -79.96 -15.85
CA GLY A 565 69.85 -80.64 -16.61
C GLY A 565 69.33 -81.58 -17.70
N GLU A 566 68.01 -81.80 -17.78
CA GLU A 566 67.36 -82.68 -18.75
C GLU A 566 66.47 -81.91 -19.73
N VAL A 567 66.12 -82.56 -20.85
CA VAL A 567 65.05 -82.09 -21.75
C VAL A 567 63.71 -82.45 -21.14
N ASN A 568 62.90 -81.42 -20.90
CA ASN A 568 61.58 -81.54 -20.30
C ASN A 568 60.49 -81.39 -21.36
N THR A 569 59.39 -82.14 -21.24
CA THR A 569 58.18 -81.96 -22.04
C THR A 569 57.23 -81.02 -21.30
N PHE A 570 56.93 -79.90 -21.93
CA PHE A 570 55.90 -78.96 -21.49
C PHE A 570 54.63 -79.24 -22.28
N GLN A 571 53.50 -79.24 -21.60
CA GLN A 571 52.20 -79.52 -22.21
C GLN A 571 51.08 -78.80 -21.46
N GLY A 572 49.96 -78.64 -22.14
CA GLY A 572 48.76 -78.06 -21.56
C GLY A 572 47.69 -77.85 -22.61
N SER A 573 46.71 -77.01 -22.28
CA SER A 573 45.62 -76.66 -23.19
C SER A 573 45.57 -75.16 -23.50
N GLY A 574 44.86 -74.79 -24.58
CA GLY A 574 44.76 -73.44 -25.08
C GLY A 574 43.71 -73.29 -26.19
N PRO A 575 43.61 -72.11 -26.82
CA PRO A 575 42.66 -71.89 -27.90
C PRO A 575 42.90 -72.82 -29.07
N ALA A 576 41.88 -73.57 -29.47
CA ALA A 576 41.95 -74.51 -30.59
C ALA A 576 42.43 -73.82 -31.89
N GLY A 577 43.36 -74.45 -32.60
CA GLY A 577 43.92 -73.91 -33.85
C GLY A 577 44.88 -72.73 -33.69
N ALA A 578 45.22 -72.32 -32.46
CA ALA A 578 46.20 -71.27 -32.22
C ALA A 578 47.63 -71.70 -32.57
N THR A 579 48.50 -70.71 -32.78
CA THR A 579 49.96 -70.91 -32.82
C THR A 579 50.63 -70.09 -31.72
N MET A 580 51.70 -70.62 -31.14
CA MET A 580 52.38 -70.00 -30.00
C MET A 580 53.89 -69.88 -30.21
N ARG A 581 54.48 -68.79 -29.75
CA ARG A 581 55.92 -68.66 -29.55
C ARG A 581 56.23 -68.75 -28.05
N VAL A 582 57.16 -69.64 -27.70
CA VAL A 582 57.63 -69.79 -26.32
C VAL A 582 58.73 -68.79 -26.06
N LEU A 583 58.47 -67.85 -25.16
CA LEU A 583 59.37 -66.76 -24.79
C LEU A 583 59.92 -66.98 -23.38
N ASN A 584 61.15 -66.53 -23.10
CA ASN A 584 61.61 -66.40 -21.71
C ASN A 584 60.91 -65.22 -21.02
N ALA A 585 61.19 -65.04 -19.72
CA ALA A 585 60.64 -63.92 -18.94
C ALA A 585 60.89 -62.53 -19.56
N SER A 586 62.02 -62.36 -20.27
CA SER A 586 62.43 -61.14 -20.96
C SER A 586 61.84 -60.96 -22.37
N GLY A 587 61.00 -61.90 -22.85
CA GLY A 587 60.36 -61.82 -24.17
C GLY A 587 61.20 -62.36 -25.34
N THR A 588 62.38 -62.93 -25.08
CA THR A 588 63.17 -63.59 -26.13
C THR A 588 62.63 -64.98 -26.41
N GLN A 589 62.42 -65.32 -27.67
CA GLN A 589 62.01 -66.67 -28.06
C GLN A 589 63.07 -67.71 -27.69
N ILE A 590 62.66 -68.74 -26.97
CA ILE A 590 63.53 -69.81 -26.46
C ILE A 590 63.25 -71.17 -27.09
N VAL A 591 62.12 -71.35 -27.75
CA VAL A 591 61.84 -72.55 -28.57
C VAL A 591 61.84 -72.12 -30.04
N PRO A 592 62.71 -72.69 -30.89
CA PRO A 592 62.71 -72.40 -32.33
C PRO A 592 61.36 -72.75 -32.97
N GLY A 593 60.86 -71.87 -33.85
CA GLY A 593 59.57 -72.05 -34.54
C GLY A 593 58.35 -71.77 -33.66
N THR A 594 57.17 -72.16 -34.14
CA THR A 594 55.89 -72.01 -33.43
C THR A 594 55.40 -73.36 -32.92
N VAL A 595 54.72 -73.36 -31.77
CA VAL A 595 54.00 -74.49 -31.19
C VAL A 595 52.54 -74.38 -31.62
N ALA A 596 52.00 -75.40 -32.29
CA ALA A 596 50.58 -75.44 -32.63
C ALA A 596 49.75 -75.92 -31.43
N VAL A 597 48.58 -75.32 -31.26
CA VAL A 597 47.50 -75.86 -30.43
C VAL A 597 46.59 -76.67 -31.35
N SER A 598 46.30 -77.92 -30.99
CA SER A 598 45.43 -78.79 -31.80
C SER A 598 44.00 -78.25 -31.86
N GLU A 599 43.16 -78.82 -32.73
CA GLU A 599 41.72 -78.53 -32.77
C GLU A 599 41.00 -78.96 -31.48
N ASP A 600 41.58 -79.92 -30.74
CA ASP A 600 41.08 -80.36 -29.43
C ASP A 600 41.59 -79.47 -28.27
N GLY A 601 42.41 -78.46 -28.58
CA GLY A 601 42.95 -77.50 -27.60
C GLY A 601 44.26 -77.90 -26.95
N ASP A 602 44.87 -79.04 -27.31
CA ASP A 602 46.11 -79.54 -26.69
C ASP A 602 47.37 -78.95 -27.35
N TRP A 603 48.39 -78.65 -26.55
CA TRP A 603 49.71 -78.25 -27.05
C TRP A 603 50.85 -78.90 -26.29
N SER A 604 52.01 -79.05 -26.95
CA SER A 604 53.24 -79.53 -26.30
C SER A 604 54.50 -79.01 -26.98
N PHE A 605 55.55 -78.78 -26.19
CA PHE A 605 56.91 -78.53 -26.68
C PHE A 605 57.95 -79.13 -25.75
N GLN A 606 59.19 -79.28 -26.25
CA GLN A 606 60.30 -79.76 -25.45
C GLN A 606 61.37 -78.67 -25.26
N ARG A 607 61.93 -78.61 -24.05
CA ARG A 607 63.01 -77.67 -23.74
C ARG A 607 63.94 -78.21 -22.67
N ALA A 608 65.25 -78.08 -22.90
CA ALA A 608 66.26 -78.32 -21.88
C ALA A 608 66.19 -77.24 -20.79
N VAL A 609 66.12 -77.65 -19.53
CA VAL A 609 66.21 -76.76 -18.37
C VAL A 609 67.63 -76.81 -17.82
N SER A 610 68.26 -75.65 -17.61
CA SER A 610 69.66 -75.57 -17.16
C SER A 610 69.88 -76.33 -15.85
N ARG A 611 71.01 -77.04 -15.75
CA ARG A 611 71.42 -77.72 -14.51
C ARG A 611 71.51 -76.70 -13.36
N GLY A 612 70.89 -77.01 -12.23
CA GLY A 612 70.86 -76.15 -11.04
C GLY A 612 69.75 -75.09 -11.03
N ALA A 613 68.92 -74.99 -12.07
CA ALA A 613 67.74 -74.13 -12.04
C ALA A 613 66.72 -74.65 -11.00
N THR A 614 66.18 -73.74 -10.19
CA THR A 614 65.13 -74.05 -9.18
C THR A 614 63.72 -73.93 -9.74
N LYS A 615 63.59 -73.30 -10.91
CA LYS A 615 62.35 -73.10 -11.66
C LYS A 615 62.66 -72.84 -13.12
N PHE A 616 61.65 -73.02 -13.97
CA PHE A 616 61.65 -72.59 -15.35
C PHE A 616 60.50 -71.61 -15.57
N GLU A 617 60.83 -70.44 -16.12
CA GLU A 617 59.89 -69.35 -16.33
C GLU A 617 59.78 -69.02 -17.81
N PHE A 618 58.54 -68.97 -18.31
CA PHE A 618 58.28 -68.70 -19.72
C PHE A 618 56.95 -67.96 -19.91
N LYS A 619 56.82 -67.32 -21.06
CA LYS A 619 55.56 -66.75 -21.56
C LYS A 619 55.22 -67.41 -22.89
N LEU A 620 53.95 -67.37 -23.24
CA LEU A 620 53.45 -67.84 -24.53
C LEU A 620 52.87 -66.64 -25.26
N GLU A 621 53.47 -66.29 -26.39
CA GLU A 621 52.87 -65.37 -27.34
C GLU A 621 51.97 -66.18 -28.27
N VAL A 622 50.67 -66.05 -28.10
CA VAL A 622 49.62 -66.81 -28.77
C VAL A 622 49.07 -65.97 -29.92
N SER A 623 48.84 -66.60 -31.07
CA SER A 623 48.20 -66.02 -32.25
C SER A 623 47.05 -66.93 -32.69
N VAL A 624 45.83 -66.38 -32.68
CA VAL A 624 44.58 -67.09 -33.04
C VAL A 624 43.56 -66.09 -33.57
N SER A 625 42.91 -66.41 -34.69
CA SER A 625 41.86 -65.59 -35.31
C SER A 625 42.21 -64.10 -35.42
N ASP A 626 43.40 -63.80 -35.97
CA ASP A 626 43.96 -62.44 -36.14
C ASP A 626 44.22 -61.65 -34.84
N VAL A 627 44.05 -62.28 -33.67
CA VAL A 627 44.39 -61.74 -32.36
C VAL A 627 45.71 -62.33 -31.90
N GLN A 628 46.65 -61.46 -31.50
CA GLN A 628 47.91 -61.87 -30.89
C GLN A 628 48.00 -61.32 -29.47
N TYR A 629 48.30 -62.19 -28.50
CA TYR A 629 48.48 -61.81 -27.10
C TYR A 629 49.62 -62.58 -26.46
N THR A 630 50.23 -62.01 -25.42
CA THR A 630 51.24 -62.70 -24.62
C THR A 630 50.69 -63.04 -23.25
N SER A 631 50.82 -64.31 -22.86
CA SER A 631 50.41 -64.80 -21.55
C SER A 631 51.10 -64.06 -20.40
N SER A 632 50.54 -64.17 -19.20
CA SER A 632 51.32 -63.93 -17.98
C SER A 632 52.53 -64.87 -17.89
N LEU A 633 53.49 -64.55 -17.01
CA LEU A 633 54.64 -65.42 -16.76
C LEU A 633 54.20 -66.72 -16.08
N TYR A 634 54.43 -67.85 -16.74
CA TYR A 634 54.29 -69.16 -16.14
C TYR A 634 55.57 -69.53 -15.40
N THR A 635 55.42 -70.13 -14.22
CA THR A 635 56.53 -70.67 -13.43
C THR A 635 56.29 -72.15 -13.17
N VAL A 636 57.17 -73.00 -13.68
CA VAL A 636 57.19 -74.43 -13.38
C VAL A 636 58.39 -74.71 -12.49
N TYR A 637 58.16 -75.19 -11.27
CA TYR A 637 59.24 -75.42 -10.31
C TYR A 637 60.03 -76.67 -10.64
N ALA A 638 61.31 -76.68 -10.28
CA ALA A 638 62.12 -77.87 -10.42
C ALA A 638 61.63 -78.96 -9.45
N ASN A 639 61.65 -80.23 -9.88
CA ASN A 639 61.52 -81.36 -8.99
C ASN A 639 62.64 -81.29 -7.95
N THR A 640 62.28 -81.04 -6.70
CA THR A 640 63.19 -81.25 -5.58
C THR A 640 63.29 -82.75 -5.36
N ARG A 641 64.34 -83.38 -5.89
CA ARG A 641 64.77 -84.68 -5.36
C ARG A 641 65.59 -84.48 -4.10
#